data_AF-A0A2D7ZAM7-F1
#
_entry.id   AF-A0A2D7ZAM7-F1
#
_cell.length_a   1.000
_cell.length_b   1.000
_cell.length_c   1.000
_cell.angle_alpha   90.00
_cell.angle_beta   90.00
_cell.angle_gamma   90.00
#
_symmetry.space_group_name_H-M   'P 1'
#
loop_
_entity.id
_entity.type
_entity.pdbx_description
1 polymer ?
#
loop_
_entity_poly.entity_id
_entity_poly.type
_entity_poly.pdbx_seq_one_letter_code
_entity_poly.pdbx_strand_id
1 'polypeptide(L)'
;IGENNTVTFQQPSSSSSTLNRVISGNPTTLAGTLNANGKDFVVNENGVYFTPTATINAHSFAASTLSLSNDNFLNNIFSFSSSSQSSLQSIINKGSITTLDGGFTALLGGAINNEGTINANLGKLGLGAGKEITLDLSGDKFLQVAVPIELATTILDDENNDVKALIQHAGSSNAHTIDIDIGSAKTALNNAVFIPGNLVATTASQENGVITLGGSTAPINVLGNMTAKEGLVNIDAGLLSFTGKVDVSGEDSGDTNFASIGNIYLDGSIDASSTMAQGGNITLSSSNKIIQTSNSTLDASGTEGGDINISAKNFETSGNIIAAGLNGVGGRLDIEASNKAILYTSNLDASGTSRGGLVRIGGAFQGSNDLTRTTAQEETFINRWGTLPSMKNAQFVFINKGAIIDVASSNGDAGTAIIWSDQETTMLGKILATGSIGGSVEISSKDTLRHIGLNDISISAGGHLLLDPKNITIGDVGTSKNWTYQSIIDSSADSAVDLTSFNMKNGWTHGDNFGASGVRLSGDGTKLGVLSRFDDGYNDSSYNYPAIYLFQFSDTNFSNPTLRGVIGKGYDALSGTYPGSLDFEFPSNDPFPVQFDLDYDGDRMVLGAPIFNAPGKSGSVYTIKFDDTNFTNPTIVGHISETPNAAYSQNLKLLDGFNEGMGAGIALNSDGSRMAVAVLQGIHLISFSDTNFTSPTITRVLWADSSNIPYTHALYNATFPMTSINYHTATLTVPWNLNLTDDAKGLSFKTFHHNNIVSFSDNNFSNPTLAVQFAHDCSSCTGSNNISFDAPAGSNRGVRAHALSGDGRTLLISSNTVDDYIIKTYGFSDTSFSNPTLVSSFYALNDGGSNYGVNSMSLSSDGSNLALGFGHQGSVELWTSSNYLDGTAYTEDSSSDITISVGALEALLDTNVNVTLQANTDIIINAPITTTGTGTLSLHAGRDVDINKSISTSGNLAIIASDTSANNVVSAQRDSGTGDILAAYESDGTTSISLSASDLDITLNNGSGVSNASMGNIELATITATTGTLQSANFSGSGAAVSDKAHDGTTSATVATTGSVSGLTLVGSDLALVNTAAFTSATIGAAKDATVDYDLSGYLSSTMDVTDTSSTAITENVTAAITGTSSSSSSIENNNVEVTSNDQTGIVENMIGDINKIVPFVSVDAIVGSTMSLQLAREANIQSAPNTEGLGIQSL
;
A
#
# COMPACT_ATOMS: atom_id res chain seq x y z
N ILE A 1 27.04 22.08 -47.71
CA ILE A 1 28.48 21.76 -47.93
C ILE A 1 28.57 20.34 -48.44
N GLY A 2 29.02 20.11 -49.67
CA GLY A 2 29.09 18.76 -50.25
C GLY A 2 30.13 17.87 -49.57
N GLU A 3 30.01 16.55 -49.73
CA GLU A 3 30.99 15.58 -49.25
C GLU A 3 32.39 15.92 -49.77
N ASN A 4 33.43 15.71 -48.95
CA ASN A 4 34.83 16.08 -49.23
C ASN A 4 35.11 17.58 -49.45
N ASN A 5 34.13 18.47 -49.23
CA ASN A 5 34.34 19.91 -49.29
C ASN A 5 34.48 20.52 -47.89
N THR A 6 35.13 21.67 -47.80
CA THR A 6 35.35 22.38 -46.54
C THR A 6 34.95 23.85 -46.65
N VAL A 7 34.27 24.36 -45.64
CA VAL A 7 34.07 25.80 -45.42
C VAL A 7 34.81 26.19 -44.14
N THR A 8 35.50 27.32 -44.14
CA THR A 8 36.22 27.82 -42.96
C THR A 8 35.92 29.29 -42.74
N PHE A 9 35.41 29.61 -41.55
CA PHE A 9 35.20 30.96 -41.06
C PHE A 9 36.41 31.40 -40.25
N GLN A 10 37.12 32.41 -40.73
CA GLN A 10 38.20 33.09 -40.01
C GLN A 10 37.66 34.38 -39.39
N GLN A 11 37.16 34.27 -38.17
CA GLN A 11 36.57 35.35 -37.39
C GLN A 11 37.64 36.09 -36.55
N PRO A 12 37.41 37.35 -36.16
CA PRO A 12 38.40 38.14 -35.40
C PRO A 12 38.83 37.53 -34.05
N SER A 13 37.94 36.83 -33.35
CA SER A 13 38.18 36.21 -32.03
C SER A 13 37.24 35.03 -31.80
N SER A 14 37.47 34.26 -30.74
CA SER A 14 36.55 33.21 -30.28
C SER A 14 35.20 33.74 -29.81
N SER A 15 35.15 34.99 -29.35
CA SER A 15 33.92 35.67 -28.95
C SER A 15 33.12 36.25 -30.13
N SER A 16 33.70 36.29 -31.33
CA SER A 16 33.03 36.81 -32.53
C SER A 16 31.92 35.86 -32.99
N SER A 17 30.83 36.41 -33.51
CA SER A 17 29.68 35.65 -34.01
C SER A 17 29.47 35.86 -35.50
N THR A 18 29.09 34.80 -36.22
CA THR A 18 28.67 34.85 -37.63
C THR A 18 27.28 34.23 -37.77
N LEU A 19 26.38 34.92 -38.48
CA LEU A 19 25.03 34.44 -38.77
C LEU A 19 24.88 34.13 -40.26
N ASN A 20 24.70 32.85 -40.58
CA ASN A 20 24.40 32.35 -41.92
C ASN A 20 22.89 32.09 -42.01
N ARG A 21 22.18 32.94 -42.74
CA ARG A 21 20.73 32.76 -42.98
C ARG A 21 20.47 32.33 -44.42
N VAL A 22 19.84 31.18 -44.59
CA VAL A 22 19.39 30.69 -45.90
C VAL A 22 18.03 31.28 -46.21
N ILE A 23 17.90 31.92 -47.37
CA ILE A 23 16.67 32.58 -47.83
C ILE A 23 16.03 31.88 -49.04
N SER A 24 16.67 30.83 -49.56
CA SER A 24 16.09 29.94 -50.57
C SER A 24 15.13 28.94 -49.93
N GLY A 25 14.12 28.45 -50.64
CA GLY A 25 13.21 27.40 -50.16
C GLY A 25 13.80 25.98 -50.06
N ASN A 26 15.12 25.82 -50.08
CA ASN A 26 15.79 24.51 -50.00
C ASN A 26 16.37 24.28 -48.59
N PRO A 27 16.38 23.05 -48.07
CA PRO A 27 17.05 22.72 -46.81
C PRO A 27 18.58 22.88 -46.91
N THR A 28 19.22 23.05 -45.76
CA THR A 28 20.68 23.06 -45.64
C THR A 28 21.19 21.63 -45.48
N THR A 29 21.95 21.11 -46.45
CA THR A 29 22.67 19.83 -46.30
C THR A 29 24.15 20.05 -46.02
N LEU A 30 24.64 19.50 -44.91
CA LEU A 30 26.03 19.50 -44.48
C LEU A 30 26.56 18.06 -44.59
N ALA A 31 27.43 17.81 -45.56
CA ALA A 31 28.06 16.51 -45.81
C ALA A 31 29.60 16.53 -45.77
N GLY A 32 30.19 17.73 -45.80
CA GLY A 32 31.63 17.94 -45.64
C GLY A 32 31.98 18.60 -44.30
N THR A 33 33.08 19.35 -44.28
CA THR A 33 33.62 19.98 -43.07
C THR A 33 33.24 21.45 -42.95
N LEU A 34 32.82 21.91 -41.76
CA LEU A 34 32.70 23.32 -41.40
C LEU A 34 33.66 23.61 -40.24
N ASN A 35 34.54 24.60 -40.41
CA ASN A 35 35.44 25.07 -39.36
C ASN A 35 35.15 26.54 -39.02
N ALA A 36 35.11 26.90 -37.74
CA ALA A 36 34.98 28.27 -37.27
C ALA A 36 35.81 28.50 -36.00
N ASN A 37 36.59 29.58 -35.92
CA ASN A 37 37.34 29.87 -34.69
C ASN A 37 36.52 30.65 -33.64
N GLY A 38 35.33 31.16 -33.99
CA GLY A 38 34.36 31.80 -33.09
C GLY A 38 33.00 31.09 -33.10
N LYS A 39 31.92 31.85 -32.87
CA LYS A 39 30.54 31.35 -32.85
C LYS A 39 29.95 31.36 -34.25
N ASP A 40 29.41 30.24 -34.71
CA ASP A 40 28.76 30.11 -36.02
C ASP A 40 27.30 29.70 -35.89
N PHE A 41 26.40 30.48 -36.50
CA PHE A 41 24.95 30.25 -36.48
C PHE A 41 24.48 29.91 -37.90
N VAL A 42 23.76 28.80 -38.07
CA VAL A 42 23.17 28.36 -39.33
C VAL A 42 21.65 28.32 -39.18
N VAL A 43 20.95 29.25 -39.86
CA VAL A 43 19.50 29.39 -39.78
C VAL A 43 18.86 29.09 -41.13
N ASN A 44 17.97 28.09 -41.17
CA ASN A 44 17.18 27.74 -42.35
C ASN A 44 15.82 27.13 -41.97
N GLU A 45 14.74 27.88 -42.18
CA GLU A 45 13.36 27.45 -41.89
C GLU A 45 12.90 26.24 -42.72
N ASN A 46 13.66 25.82 -43.74
CA ASN A 46 13.35 24.65 -44.57
C ASN A 46 14.00 23.35 -44.09
N GLY A 47 14.81 23.37 -43.01
CA GLY A 47 15.50 22.20 -42.46
C GLY A 47 17.03 22.31 -42.49
N VAL A 48 17.70 21.62 -41.56
CA VAL A 48 19.16 21.53 -41.47
C VAL A 48 19.57 20.07 -41.24
N TYR A 49 20.28 19.48 -42.19
CA TYR A 49 20.59 18.05 -42.23
C TYR A 49 22.10 17.82 -42.30
N PHE A 50 22.64 17.08 -41.33
CA PHE A 50 24.03 16.65 -41.26
C PHE A 50 24.10 15.17 -41.64
N THR A 51 24.76 14.86 -42.75
CA THR A 51 24.95 13.47 -43.19
C THR A 51 25.99 12.75 -42.31
N PRO A 52 26.13 11.41 -42.39
CA PRO A 52 27.12 10.67 -41.62
C PRO A 52 28.58 11.14 -41.78
N THR A 53 28.94 11.76 -42.90
CA THR A 53 30.30 12.28 -43.17
C THR A 53 30.51 13.73 -42.73
N ALA A 54 29.49 14.39 -42.18
CA ALA A 54 29.57 15.78 -41.78
C ALA A 54 30.49 15.95 -40.57
N THR A 55 31.33 16.99 -40.58
CA THR A 55 32.18 17.34 -39.44
C THR A 55 32.11 18.84 -39.18
N ILE A 56 31.66 19.23 -37.99
CA ILE A 56 31.59 20.63 -37.57
C ILE A 56 32.60 20.85 -36.45
N ASN A 57 33.52 21.80 -36.62
CA ASN A 57 34.50 22.20 -35.61
C ASN A 57 34.38 23.72 -35.38
N ALA A 58 33.86 24.14 -34.23
CA ALA A 58 33.65 25.56 -33.94
C ALA A 58 34.12 25.94 -32.52
N HIS A 59 34.26 27.23 -32.18
CA HIS A 59 34.27 27.59 -30.76
C HIS A 59 32.88 27.41 -30.16
N SER A 60 31.83 27.84 -30.87
CA SER A 60 30.44 27.56 -30.52
C SER A 60 29.61 27.44 -31.78
N PHE A 61 28.57 26.61 -31.75
CA PHE A 61 27.77 26.31 -32.93
C PHE A 61 26.27 26.31 -32.60
N ALA A 62 25.47 26.92 -33.46
CA ALA A 62 24.02 26.82 -33.38
C ALA A 62 23.41 26.55 -34.75
N ALA A 63 22.52 25.57 -34.84
CA ALA A 63 21.69 25.34 -36.02
C ALA A 63 20.22 25.56 -35.64
N SER A 64 19.47 26.26 -36.50
CA SER A 64 18.07 26.56 -36.23
C SER A 64 17.18 26.43 -37.47
N THR A 65 16.01 25.80 -37.31
CA THR A 65 14.89 25.91 -38.27
C THR A 65 13.89 27.01 -37.89
N LEU A 66 14.12 27.69 -36.77
CA LEU A 66 13.43 28.92 -36.38
C LEU A 66 14.23 30.16 -36.82
N SER A 67 13.54 31.27 -37.08
CA SER A 67 14.16 32.52 -37.49
C SER A 67 14.74 33.29 -36.30
N LEU A 68 15.89 33.92 -36.50
CA LEU A 68 16.51 34.88 -35.58
C LEU A 68 16.52 36.25 -36.25
N SER A 69 16.03 37.30 -35.61
CA SER A 69 16.04 38.65 -36.20
C SER A 69 17.45 39.25 -36.20
N ASN A 70 17.74 40.14 -37.16
CA ASN A 70 19.03 40.83 -37.21
C ASN A 70 19.25 41.69 -35.96
N ASP A 71 18.21 42.39 -35.50
CA ASP A 71 18.29 43.25 -34.33
C ASP A 71 18.59 42.43 -33.08
N ASN A 72 17.93 41.29 -32.89
CA ASN A 72 18.21 40.38 -31.79
C ASN A 72 19.66 39.88 -31.84
N PHE A 73 20.11 39.37 -32.99
CA PHE A 73 21.48 38.89 -33.16
C PHE A 73 22.54 39.97 -32.89
N LEU A 74 22.36 41.17 -33.43
CA LEU A 74 23.30 42.29 -33.25
C LEU A 74 23.35 42.81 -31.80
N ASN A 75 22.27 42.63 -31.04
CA ASN A 75 22.20 42.99 -29.63
C ASN A 75 22.55 41.82 -28.68
N ASN A 76 23.06 40.69 -29.19
CA ASN A 76 23.34 39.47 -28.43
C ASN A 76 22.11 38.88 -27.71
N ILE A 77 20.93 39.05 -28.28
CA ILE A 77 19.69 38.43 -27.85
C ILE A 77 19.45 37.23 -28.75
N PHE A 78 19.54 36.01 -28.22
CA PHE A 78 19.39 34.77 -29.00
C PHE A 78 17.98 34.20 -28.83
N SER A 79 16.98 34.95 -29.29
CA SER A 79 15.57 34.56 -29.31
C SER A 79 15.15 34.19 -30.73
N PHE A 80 14.74 32.93 -30.90
CA PHE A 80 14.38 32.31 -32.16
C PHE A 80 12.88 32.05 -32.21
N SER A 81 12.23 32.35 -33.34
CA SER A 81 10.80 32.13 -33.50
C SER A 81 10.39 31.75 -34.93
N SER A 82 9.29 31.03 -35.07
CA SER A 82 8.66 30.77 -36.37
C SER A 82 7.61 31.84 -36.70
N SER A 83 7.65 32.35 -37.93
CA SER A 83 6.62 33.24 -38.48
C SER A 83 5.45 32.50 -39.16
N SER A 84 5.58 31.18 -39.38
CA SER A 84 4.63 30.32 -40.10
C SER A 84 4.01 29.28 -39.16
N GLN A 85 2.67 29.20 -39.13
CA GLN A 85 1.93 28.38 -38.16
C GLN A 85 1.50 26.99 -38.69
N SER A 86 1.58 26.74 -40.00
CA SER A 86 1.01 25.52 -40.61
C SER A 86 1.98 24.33 -40.68
N SER A 87 3.29 24.57 -40.76
CA SER A 87 4.32 23.51 -40.82
C SER A 87 5.64 23.97 -40.21
N LEU A 88 6.24 23.14 -39.35
CA LEU A 88 7.60 23.33 -38.84
C LEU A 88 8.54 22.25 -39.39
N GLN A 89 9.84 22.54 -39.44
CA GLN A 89 10.85 21.64 -40.00
C GLN A 89 11.83 21.11 -38.95
N SER A 90 12.45 19.97 -39.27
CA SER A 90 13.37 19.27 -38.39
C SER A 90 14.85 19.61 -38.62
N ILE A 91 15.65 19.35 -37.59
CA ILE A 91 17.11 19.25 -37.67
C ILE A 91 17.49 17.78 -37.51
N ILE A 92 18.29 17.24 -38.43
CA ILE A 92 18.74 15.84 -38.36
C ILE A 92 20.26 15.80 -38.34
N ASN A 93 20.87 15.39 -37.23
CA ASN A 93 22.31 15.20 -37.12
C ASN A 93 22.70 13.73 -37.15
N LYS A 94 23.34 13.28 -38.23
CA LYS A 94 23.99 11.95 -38.33
C LYS A 94 25.53 12.02 -38.31
N GLY A 95 26.09 13.24 -38.29
CA GLY A 95 27.53 13.49 -38.35
C GLY A 95 28.15 13.79 -36.98
N SER A 96 29.31 14.46 -36.97
CA SER A 96 30.01 14.86 -35.75
C SER A 96 30.04 16.38 -35.59
N ILE A 97 29.58 16.88 -34.45
CA ILE A 97 29.69 18.27 -34.03
C ILE A 97 30.64 18.35 -32.84
N THR A 98 31.67 19.18 -32.93
CA THR A 98 32.64 19.39 -31.86
C THR A 98 32.87 20.88 -31.65
N THR A 99 32.70 21.34 -30.41
CA THR A 99 33.00 22.70 -30.00
C THR A 99 34.19 22.75 -29.04
N LEU A 100 34.97 23.84 -29.09
CA LEU A 100 36.11 24.05 -28.20
C LEU A 100 35.66 24.20 -26.73
N ASP A 101 36.60 23.97 -25.82
CA ASP A 101 36.38 24.02 -24.37
C ASP A 101 35.67 25.31 -23.92
N GLY A 102 34.60 25.17 -23.13
CA GLY A 102 33.78 26.30 -22.65
C GLY A 102 32.85 26.92 -23.70
N GLY A 103 32.80 26.34 -24.90
CA GLY A 103 31.84 26.68 -25.96
C GLY A 103 30.42 26.16 -25.72
N PHE A 104 29.55 26.30 -26.71
CA PHE A 104 28.23 25.66 -26.69
C PHE A 104 27.82 25.11 -28.06
N THR A 105 26.96 24.09 -28.03
CA THR A 105 26.22 23.59 -29.20
C THR A 105 24.72 23.74 -28.96
N ALA A 106 23.98 24.30 -29.92
CA ALA A 106 22.53 24.41 -29.84
C ALA A 106 21.83 23.95 -31.13
N LEU A 107 20.88 23.03 -31.04
CA LEU A 107 20.03 22.60 -32.15
C LEU A 107 18.58 22.98 -31.83
N LEU A 108 18.00 23.90 -32.60
CA LEU A 108 16.73 24.57 -32.27
C LEU A 108 15.73 24.46 -33.43
N GLY A 109 14.55 23.90 -33.23
CA GLY A 109 13.64 23.72 -34.37
C GLY A 109 12.22 23.30 -34.04
N GLY A 110 11.49 22.86 -35.06
CA GLY A 110 10.20 22.18 -34.86
C GLY A 110 10.37 20.78 -34.30
N ALA A 111 11.40 20.06 -34.77
CA ALA A 111 11.85 18.80 -34.22
C ALA A 111 13.37 18.63 -34.37
N ILE A 112 13.96 17.80 -33.52
CA ILE A 112 15.39 17.48 -33.50
C ILE A 112 15.55 15.96 -33.52
N ASN A 113 16.36 15.43 -34.44
CA ASN A 113 16.80 14.04 -34.45
C ASN A 113 18.33 13.99 -34.45
N ASN A 114 18.94 13.60 -33.33
CA ASN A 114 20.38 13.38 -33.23
C ASN A 114 20.70 11.88 -33.19
N GLU A 115 21.29 11.37 -34.26
CA GLU A 115 21.85 10.01 -34.39
C GLU A 115 23.39 10.01 -34.31
N GLY A 116 24.00 11.19 -34.53
CA GLY A 116 25.45 11.39 -34.54
C GLY A 116 26.06 11.74 -33.19
N THR A 117 27.26 12.31 -33.21
CA THR A 117 27.99 12.70 -31.99
C THR A 117 28.00 14.21 -31.80
N ILE A 118 27.78 14.66 -30.58
CA ILE A 118 27.94 16.06 -30.18
C ILE A 118 28.93 16.12 -29.01
N ASN A 119 30.00 16.90 -29.15
CA ASN A 119 31.01 17.07 -28.12
C ASN A 119 31.22 18.57 -27.84
N ALA A 120 30.72 19.04 -26.71
CA ALA A 120 30.87 20.39 -26.20
C ALA A 120 31.63 20.38 -24.86
N ASN A 121 32.88 19.92 -24.91
CA ASN A 121 33.72 19.69 -23.73
C ASN A 121 33.74 20.92 -22.79
N LEU A 122 33.49 20.71 -21.50
CA LEU A 122 33.40 21.77 -20.47
C LEU A 122 32.41 22.90 -20.82
N GLY A 123 31.51 22.68 -21.78
CA GLY A 123 30.62 23.66 -22.38
C GLY A 123 29.14 23.30 -22.22
N LYS A 124 28.27 23.91 -23.03
CA LYS A 124 26.81 23.71 -22.93
C LYS A 124 26.23 23.06 -24.19
N LEU A 125 25.26 22.16 -24.03
CA LEU A 125 24.46 21.57 -25.10
C LEU A 125 22.99 21.91 -24.89
N GLY A 126 22.32 22.37 -25.95
CA GLY A 126 20.89 22.71 -25.94
C GLY A 126 20.18 22.06 -27.11
N LEU A 127 19.20 21.19 -26.84
CA LEU A 127 18.30 20.64 -27.86
C LEU A 127 16.89 21.17 -27.59
N GLY A 128 16.41 22.08 -28.43
CA GLY A 128 15.14 22.78 -28.22
C GLY A 128 14.15 22.51 -29.34
N ALA A 129 12.93 22.08 -29.00
CA ALA A 129 11.84 21.95 -29.97
C ALA A 129 10.60 22.77 -29.59
N GLY A 130 10.17 23.69 -30.46
CA GLY A 130 9.04 24.57 -30.19
C GLY A 130 8.88 25.68 -31.23
N LYS A 131 7.97 26.62 -30.96
CA LYS A 131 7.73 27.79 -31.83
C LYS A 131 8.54 29.02 -31.45
N GLU A 132 8.95 29.10 -30.19
CA GLU A 132 9.76 30.19 -29.65
C GLU A 132 10.76 29.61 -28.65
N ILE A 133 12.04 29.84 -28.92
CA ILE A 133 13.15 29.28 -28.14
C ILE A 133 14.16 30.38 -27.88
N THR A 134 14.61 30.50 -26.63
CA THR A 134 15.65 31.45 -26.22
C THR A 134 16.86 30.72 -25.69
N LEU A 135 18.05 31.18 -26.08
CA LEU A 135 19.32 30.79 -25.45
C LEU A 135 19.82 31.90 -24.55
N ASP A 136 20.04 31.60 -23.28
CA ASP A 136 20.73 32.50 -22.36
C ASP A 136 22.15 31.99 -22.08
N LEU A 137 23.14 32.68 -22.64
CA LEU A 137 24.53 32.28 -22.50
C LEU A 137 25.11 32.60 -21.10
N SER A 138 24.45 33.48 -20.34
CA SER A 138 24.96 34.08 -19.10
C SER A 138 24.08 33.85 -17.87
N GLY A 139 22.83 33.44 -18.07
CA GLY A 139 21.86 33.18 -17.01
C GLY A 139 21.93 31.78 -16.42
N ASP A 140 20.94 31.50 -15.58
CA ASP A 140 20.75 30.29 -14.79
C ASP A 140 20.17 29.11 -15.59
N LYS A 141 19.48 29.36 -16.71
CA LYS A 141 19.00 28.33 -17.65
C LYS A 141 19.48 28.61 -19.08
N PHE A 142 20.27 27.71 -19.64
CA PHE A 142 20.88 27.91 -20.95
C PHE A 142 19.86 27.84 -22.11
N LEU A 143 18.87 26.95 -21.99
CA LEU A 143 17.80 26.77 -22.97
C LEU A 143 16.43 27.00 -22.33
N GLN A 144 15.56 27.74 -23.02
CA GLN A 144 14.17 27.93 -22.61
C GLN A 144 13.25 27.87 -23.83
N VAL A 145 12.18 27.05 -23.76
CA VAL A 145 11.15 26.98 -24.82
C VAL A 145 9.82 27.53 -24.30
N ALA A 146 9.35 28.63 -24.88
CA ALA A 146 8.24 29.41 -24.32
C ALA A 146 6.87 29.10 -24.92
N VAL A 147 6.80 28.74 -26.21
CA VAL A 147 5.52 28.62 -26.95
C VAL A 147 5.25 27.18 -27.40
N PRO A 148 4.11 26.58 -26.96
CA PRO A 148 3.60 25.29 -27.42
C PRO A 148 3.53 25.10 -28.93
N ILE A 149 3.69 23.86 -29.38
CA ILE A 149 3.29 23.46 -30.73
C ILE A 149 1.78 23.15 -30.71
N GLU A 150 1.03 23.76 -31.63
CA GLU A 150 -0.43 23.56 -31.74
C GLU A 150 -0.73 22.22 -32.42
N LEU A 151 -1.81 21.53 -32.03
CA LEU A 151 -2.23 20.23 -32.59
C LEU A 151 -2.37 20.20 -34.12
N ALA A 152 -2.65 21.34 -34.76
CA ALA A 152 -2.82 21.46 -36.21
C ALA A 152 -1.49 21.72 -36.96
N THR A 153 -0.37 21.86 -36.26
CA THR A 153 0.95 22.08 -36.87
C THR A 153 1.55 20.75 -37.30
N THR A 154 1.80 20.60 -38.61
CA THR A 154 2.56 19.45 -39.15
C THR A 154 4.05 19.64 -38.90
N ILE A 155 4.78 18.57 -38.57
CA ILE A 155 6.23 18.61 -38.38
C ILE A 155 6.84 17.50 -39.21
N LEU A 156 7.76 17.88 -40.10
CA LEU A 156 8.24 17.00 -41.17
C LEU A 156 9.73 16.66 -41.02
N ASP A 157 10.07 15.42 -41.41
CA ASP A 157 11.45 14.98 -41.60
C ASP A 157 12.02 15.36 -42.98
N ASP A 158 13.25 14.93 -43.30
CA ASP A 158 13.90 15.19 -44.59
C ASP A 158 13.26 14.44 -45.77
N GLU A 159 12.45 13.42 -45.48
CA GLU A 159 11.66 12.65 -46.43
C GLU A 159 10.21 13.15 -46.54
N ASN A 160 9.87 14.23 -45.82
CA ASN A 160 8.56 14.87 -45.80
C ASN A 160 7.45 13.99 -45.15
N ASN A 161 7.83 13.10 -44.24
CA ASN A 161 6.94 12.33 -43.38
C ASN A 161 6.75 13.02 -42.02
N ASP A 162 5.67 12.66 -41.30
CA ASP A 162 5.45 13.11 -39.93
C ASP A 162 6.48 12.51 -38.96
N VAL A 163 7.06 13.36 -38.10
CA VAL A 163 8.01 12.92 -37.08
C VAL A 163 7.33 12.13 -35.96
N LYS A 164 8.03 11.11 -35.44
CA LYS A 164 7.54 10.24 -34.35
C LYS A 164 7.85 10.78 -32.95
N ALA A 165 8.72 11.79 -32.86
CA ALA A 165 9.15 12.47 -31.64
C ALA A 165 9.50 13.92 -31.98
N LEU A 166 9.33 14.85 -31.02
CA LEU A 166 9.79 16.23 -31.19
C LEU A 166 11.29 16.33 -30.98
N ILE A 167 11.81 15.60 -29.98
CA ILE A 167 13.26 15.42 -29.81
C ILE A 167 13.55 13.94 -29.72
N GLN A 168 14.36 13.44 -30.65
CA GLN A 168 14.96 12.12 -30.60
C GLN A 168 16.48 12.26 -30.46
N HIS A 169 17.07 11.57 -29.49
CA HIS A 169 18.52 11.51 -29.30
C HIS A 169 18.98 10.05 -29.21
N ALA A 170 19.34 9.48 -30.36
CA ALA A 170 19.90 8.13 -30.48
C ALA A 170 21.44 8.08 -30.46
N GLY A 171 22.07 9.23 -30.68
CA GLY A 171 23.52 9.38 -30.71
C GLY A 171 24.17 9.49 -29.32
N SER A 172 25.37 10.08 -29.28
CA SER A 172 26.11 10.34 -28.04
C SER A 172 26.40 11.83 -27.90
N SER A 173 26.10 12.39 -26.74
CA SER A 173 26.38 13.80 -26.43
C SER A 173 27.24 13.93 -25.18
N ASN A 174 28.27 14.77 -25.25
CA ASN A 174 29.12 15.15 -24.13
C ASN A 174 29.12 16.67 -23.97
N ALA A 175 28.87 17.17 -22.76
CA ALA A 175 28.99 18.58 -22.38
C ALA A 175 29.23 18.73 -20.87
N HIS A 176 29.38 19.94 -20.33
CA HIS A 176 29.27 20.17 -18.88
C HIS A 176 27.80 20.36 -18.45
N THR A 177 27.03 21.12 -19.22
CA THR A 177 25.58 21.26 -19.06
C THR A 177 24.86 20.74 -20.30
N ILE A 178 23.84 19.90 -20.13
CA ILE A 178 22.97 19.43 -21.21
C ILE A 178 21.53 19.80 -20.87
N ASP A 179 20.93 20.69 -21.65
CA ASP A 179 19.52 21.03 -21.56
C ASP A 179 18.78 20.52 -22.80
N ILE A 180 17.75 19.71 -22.59
CA ILE A 180 16.81 19.27 -23.62
C ILE A 180 15.44 19.77 -23.20
N ASP A 181 14.80 20.60 -24.02
CA ASP A 181 13.52 21.21 -23.64
C ASP A 181 12.57 21.30 -24.83
N ILE A 182 11.28 21.14 -24.56
CA ILE A 182 10.21 21.30 -25.54
C ILE A 182 9.10 22.21 -25.03
N GLY A 183 8.53 23.01 -25.92
CA GLY A 183 7.34 23.79 -25.60
C GLY A 183 6.17 22.87 -25.28
N SER A 184 5.29 23.24 -24.35
CA SER A 184 4.23 22.35 -23.82
C SER A 184 3.44 21.69 -24.97
N ALA A 185 3.66 20.41 -25.22
CA ALA A 185 3.00 19.70 -26.31
C ALA A 185 1.67 19.12 -25.80
N LYS A 186 0.55 19.65 -26.29
CA LYS A 186 -0.76 19.09 -25.93
C LYS A 186 -1.02 17.83 -26.77
N THR A 187 -0.68 16.67 -26.22
CA THR A 187 -1.38 15.37 -26.39
C THR A 187 -1.56 14.78 -27.81
N ALA A 188 -0.51 14.63 -28.62
CA ALA A 188 -0.60 13.81 -29.84
C ALA A 188 0.54 12.81 -30.08
N LEU A 189 1.68 12.93 -29.40
CA LEU A 189 2.85 12.06 -29.59
C LEU A 189 3.13 11.25 -28.32
N ASN A 190 3.24 9.94 -28.46
CA ASN A 190 3.59 9.02 -27.37
C ASN A 190 5.06 9.18 -26.89
N ASN A 191 5.91 9.83 -27.71
CA ASN A 191 7.36 9.95 -27.52
C ASN A 191 7.81 11.41 -27.73
N ALA A 192 7.26 12.40 -27.03
CA ALA A 192 7.59 13.80 -27.32
C ALA A 192 9.09 14.08 -27.17
N VAL A 193 9.72 13.59 -26.10
CA VAL A 193 11.18 13.46 -25.97
C VAL A 193 11.53 11.97 -25.86
N PHE A 194 12.43 11.50 -26.72
CA PHE A 194 12.86 10.10 -26.78
C PHE A 194 14.38 9.98 -26.79
N ILE A 195 14.95 9.41 -25.73
CA ILE A 195 16.39 9.32 -25.51
C ILE A 195 16.82 7.85 -25.48
N PRO A 196 17.01 7.19 -26.65
CA PRO A 196 17.62 5.86 -26.71
C PRO A 196 19.16 5.90 -26.69
N GLY A 197 19.78 7.06 -26.90
CA GLY A 197 21.22 7.28 -26.89
C GLY A 197 21.77 7.78 -25.55
N ASN A 198 23.05 8.15 -25.52
CA ASN A 198 23.76 8.51 -24.29
C ASN A 198 23.91 10.03 -24.12
N LEU A 199 23.77 10.51 -22.89
CA LEU A 199 24.06 11.88 -22.45
C LEU A 199 25.12 11.85 -21.36
N VAL A 200 26.21 12.61 -21.52
CA VAL A 200 27.33 12.65 -20.57
C VAL A 200 27.62 14.11 -20.19
N ALA A 201 27.33 14.46 -18.94
CA ALA A 201 27.70 15.73 -18.34
C ALA A 201 29.03 15.58 -17.55
N THR A 202 30.06 16.34 -17.93
CA THR A 202 31.41 16.26 -17.35
C THR A 202 31.62 17.30 -16.25
N THR A 203 32.24 16.90 -15.15
CA THR A 203 32.67 17.77 -14.04
C THR A 203 33.89 18.63 -14.44
N ALA A 204 33.89 19.89 -14.05
CA ALA A 204 34.90 20.89 -14.42
C ALA A 204 35.53 21.56 -13.19
N SER A 205 36.68 21.04 -12.71
CA SER A 205 37.61 21.58 -11.67
C SER A 205 37.04 22.24 -10.37
N GLN A 206 35.72 22.31 -10.19
CA GLN A 206 34.97 22.90 -9.07
C GLN A 206 33.44 22.93 -9.29
N GLU A 207 32.92 22.71 -10.51
CA GLU A 207 31.48 22.62 -10.78
C GLU A 207 31.11 21.26 -11.38
N ASN A 208 30.04 20.66 -10.86
CA ASN A 208 29.59 19.32 -11.26
C ASN A 208 28.69 19.38 -12.49
N GLY A 209 28.68 18.31 -13.29
CA GLY A 209 27.90 18.26 -14.53
C GLY A 209 26.39 18.28 -14.28
N VAL A 210 25.62 18.85 -15.21
CA VAL A 210 24.16 18.94 -15.09
C VAL A 210 23.48 18.45 -16.37
N ILE A 211 22.45 17.61 -16.22
CA ILE A 211 21.54 17.20 -17.29
C ILE A 211 20.11 17.60 -16.89
N THR A 212 19.42 18.35 -17.77
CA THR A 212 18.02 18.74 -17.58
C THR A 212 17.20 18.29 -18.78
N LEU A 213 16.14 17.52 -18.54
CA LEU A 213 15.12 17.17 -19.53
C LEU A 213 13.79 17.86 -19.16
N GLY A 214 13.38 18.86 -19.94
CA GLY A 214 12.14 19.59 -19.78
C GLY A 214 11.10 19.20 -20.82
N GLY A 215 9.88 18.92 -20.36
CA GLY A 215 8.73 18.65 -21.22
C GLY A 215 7.48 19.43 -20.84
N SER A 216 7.47 20.13 -19.70
CA SER A 216 6.30 20.76 -19.03
C SER A 216 5.11 19.81 -18.81
N THR A 217 4.46 19.38 -19.90
CA THR A 217 3.29 18.48 -19.90
C THR A 217 3.44 17.31 -20.89
N ALA A 218 4.60 17.17 -21.53
CA ALA A 218 4.82 16.22 -22.61
C ALA A 218 5.44 14.90 -22.12
N PRO A 219 5.13 13.75 -22.74
CA PRO A 219 5.77 12.48 -22.40
C PRO A 219 7.27 12.45 -22.72
N ILE A 220 8.07 11.96 -21.77
CA ILE A 220 9.53 11.75 -21.90
C ILE A 220 9.82 10.26 -21.72
N ASN A 221 10.54 9.67 -22.68
CA ASN A 221 10.95 8.27 -22.66
C ASN A 221 12.48 8.15 -22.75
N VAL A 222 13.09 7.55 -21.73
CA VAL A 222 14.55 7.40 -21.61
C VAL A 222 14.90 5.91 -21.57
N LEU A 223 15.60 5.45 -22.61
CA LEU A 223 16.11 4.08 -22.75
C LEU A 223 17.64 4.03 -22.64
N GLY A 224 18.33 5.12 -23.01
CA GLY A 224 19.78 5.22 -22.97
C GLY A 224 20.32 5.71 -21.62
N ASN A 225 21.64 5.86 -21.53
CA ASN A 225 22.30 6.21 -20.28
C ASN A 225 22.51 7.72 -20.13
N MET A 226 22.31 8.22 -18.91
CA MET A 226 22.66 9.57 -18.50
C MET A 226 23.75 9.51 -17.44
N THR A 227 24.88 10.18 -17.66
CA THR A 227 26.00 10.20 -16.71
C THR A 227 26.32 11.63 -16.34
N ALA A 228 26.24 11.96 -15.06
CA ALA A 228 26.62 13.23 -14.48
C ALA A 228 27.27 12.96 -13.11
N LYS A 229 28.43 12.29 -13.11
CA LYS A 229 29.16 11.88 -11.91
C LYS A 229 29.29 13.05 -10.92
N GLU A 230 28.87 12.84 -9.68
CA GLU A 230 28.85 13.85 -8.60
C GLU A 230 27.93 15.05 -8.87
N GLY A 231 27.22 15.05 -10.00
CA GLY A 231 26.43 16.15 -10.52
C GLY A 231 24.94 15.97 -10.33
N LEU A 232 24.16 16.58 -11.22
CA LEU A 232 22.71 16.65 -11.09
C LEU A 232 22.01 16.18 -12.37
N VAL A 233 20.98 15.35 -12.21
CA VAL A 233 20.04 15.03 -13.29
C VAL A 233 18.62 15.44 -12.89
N ASN A 234 18.02 16.32 -13.69
CA ASN A 234 16.65 16.79 -13.51
C ASN A 234 15.76 16.36 -14.68
N ILE A 235 14.58 15.85 -14.40
CA ILE A 235 13.55 15.54 -15.40
C ILE A 235 12.22 16.13 -14.96
N ASP A 236 11.56 16.89 -15.84
CA ASP A 236 10.20 17.39 -15.68
C ASP A 236 9.34 16.95 -16.87
N ALA A 237 8.36 16.08 -16.62
CA ALA A 237 7.59 15.40 -17.68
C ALA A 237 6.07 15.41 -17.44
N GLY A 238 5.31 15.35 -18.53
CA GLY A 238 3.89 15.00 -18.48
C GLY A 238 3.64 13.54 -18.10
N LEU A 239 4.54 12.67 -18.52
CA LEU A 239 4.63 11.24 -18.20
C LEU A 239 6.09 10.84 -18.41
N LEU A 240 6.66 10.06 -17.50
CA LEU A 240 8.04 9.58 -17.61
C LEU A 240 8.05 8.05 -17.75
N SER A 241 8.65 7.53 -18.81
CA SER A 241 9.08 6.12 -18.88
C SER A 241 10.60 6.06 -18.87
N PHE A 242 11.16 5.33 -17.91
CA PHE A 242 12.60 5.26 -17.69
C PHE A 242 13.04 3.80 -17.56
N THR A 243 13.85 3.35 -18.53
CA THR A 243 14.42 1.99 -18.61
C THR A 243 15.96 2.02 -18.66
N GLY A 244 16.55 3.21 -18.82
CA GLY A 244 18.00 3.40 -18.91
C GLY A 244 18.73 3.41 -17.56
N LYS A 245 20.01 3.81 -17.56
CA LYS A 245 20.80 4.07 -16.34
C LYS A 245 21.03 5.58 -16.15
N VAL A 246 20.80 6.07 -14.94
CA VAL A 246 21.35 7.35 -14.46
C VAL A 246 22.53 7.05 -13.54
N ASP A 247 23.65 7.73 -13.76
CA ASP A 247 24.85 7.59 -12.96
C ASP A 247 25.36 8.97 -12.52
N VAL A 248 25.09 9.29 -11.26
CA VAL A 248 25.56 10.49 -10.54
C VAL A 248 26.48 10.14 -9.36
N SER A 249 26.91 8.89 -9.25
CA SER A 249 27.85 8.41 -8.21
C SER A 249 29.25 9.02 -8.32
N GLY A 250 30.09 8.84 -7.30
CA GLY A 250 31.47 9.34 -7.30
C GLY A 250 32.23 9.16 -5.98
N GLU A 251 33.30 9.93 -5.79
CA GLU A 251 33.94 10.08 -4.48
C GLU A 251 33.02 10.87 -3.54
N ASP A 252 32.48 11.97 -4.04
CA ASP A 252 31.26 12.59 -3.51
C ASP A 252 30.03 11.99 -4.23
N SER A 253 28.83 12.22 -3.72
CA SER A 253 27.59 11.80 -4.38
C SER A 253 26.92 12.95 -5.12
N GLY A 254 26.32 12.66 -6.27
CA GLY A 254 25.41 13.58 -6.96
C GLY A 254 23.94 13.34 -6.64
N ASP A 255 23.07 14.12 -7.25
CA ASP A 255 21.62 14.15 -6.97
C ASP A 255 20.78 13.88 -8.22
N THR A 256 19.56 13.39 -8.02
CA THR A 256 18.57 13.19 -9.08
C THR A 256 17.18 13.69 -8.66
N ASN A 257 16.51 14.45 -9.53
CA ASN A 257 15.14 14.93 -9.33
C ASN A 257 14.25 14.61 -10.53
N PHE A 258 13.37 13.63 -10.41
CA PHE A 258 12.39 13.29 -11.43
C PHE A 258 11.00 13.72 -10.99
N ALA A 259 10.38 14.60 -11.78
CA ALA A 259 9.03 15.11 -11.53
C ALA A 259 8.11 14.79 -12.71
N SER A 260 6.87 14.41 -12.40
CA SER A 260 5.81 14.30 -13.39
C SER A 260 4.45 14.74 -12.89
N ILE A 261 3.71 15.46 -13.74
CA ILE A 261 2.28 15.74 -13.49
C ILE A 261 1.38 14.51 -13.79
N GLY A 262 1.90 13.51 -14.49
CA GLY A 262 1.26 12.23 -14.76
C GLY A 262 2.03 11.09 -14.11
N ASN A 263 2.16 9.95 -14.80
CA ASN A 263 2.78 8.76 -14.24
C ASN A 263 4.31 8.75 -14.43
N ILE A 264 5.02 8.12 -13.50
CA ILE A 264 6.42 7.70 -13.68
C ILE A 264 6.46 6.17 -13.69
N TYR A 265 7.03 5.59 -14.75
CA TYR A 265 7.33 4.16 -14.86
C TYR A 265 8.84 3.97 -14.84
N LEU A 266 9.35 3.26 -13.83
CA LEU A 266 10.76 3.00 -13.61
C LEU A 266 11.04 1.50 -13.75
N ASP A 267 11.85 1.15 -14.73
CA ASP A 267 12.40 -0.19 -14.95
C ASP A 267 13.95 -0.16 -14.93
N GLY A 268 14.52 1.03 -15.12
CA GLY A 268 15.96 1.28 -15.11
C GLY A 268 16.56 1.55 -13.72
N SER A 269 17.85 1.93 -13.71
CA SER A 269 18.61 2.19 -12.48
C SER A 269 19.02 3.66 -12.32
N ILE A 270 19.02 4.14 -11.08
CA ILE A 270 19.54 5.45 -10.67
C ILE A 270 20.60 5.20 -9.60
N ASP A 271 21.84 5.59 -9.89
CA ASP A 271 23.02 5.35 -9.07
C ASP A 271 23.60 6.68 -8.59
N ALA A 272 23.30 7.03 -7.34
CA ALA A 272 23.77 8.19 -6.59
C ALA A 272 24.68 7.77 -5.43
N SER A 273 25.31 6.60 -5.54
CA SER A 273 26.14 6.03 -4.48
C SER A 273 27.48 6.76 -4.31
N SER A 274 28.09 6.65 -3.12
CA SER A 274 29.46 7.08 -2.86
C SER A 274 30.24 6.01 -2.10
N THR A 275 31.54 5.91 -2.35
CA THR A 275 32.43 5.02 -1.57
C THR A 275 33.28 5.75 -0.53
N MET A 276 33.28 7.08 -0.55
CA MET A 276 34.17 7.92 0.25
C MET A 276 33.44 9.00 1.08
N ALA A 277 32.17 9.28 0.76
CA ALA A 277 31.33 10.29 1.38
C ALA A 277 29.93 9.74 1.71
N GLN A 278 29.01 10.60 2.13
CA GLN A 278 27.59 10.24 2.23
C GLN A 278 27.03 9.92 0.84
N GLY A 279 26.04 9.03 0.75
CA GLY A 279 25.28 8.81 -0.48
C GLY A 279 24.42 10.03 -0.85
N GLY A 280 24.00 10.10 -2.12
CA GLY A 280 23.33 11.26 -2.69
C GLY A 280 21.83 11.33 -2.40
N ASN A 281 21.16 12.29 -3.04
CA ASN A 281 19.70 12.43 -2.96
C ASN A 281 19.01 11.93 -4.22
N ILE A 282 18.03 11.04 -4.07
CA ILE A 282 17.15 10.62 -5.16
C ILE A 282 15.72 11.06 -4.84
N THR A 283 15.17 11.97 -5.64
CA THR A 283 13.80 12.47 -5.48
C THR A 283 12.94 12.09 -6.67
N LEU A 284 11.82 11.42 -6.39
CA LEU A 284 10.79 11.06 -7.37
C LEU A 284 9.45 11.67 -6.95
N SER A 285 8.85 12.49 -7.80
CA SER A 285 7.56 13.13 -7.52
C SER A 285 6.59 12.97 -8.68
N SER A 286 5.41 12.42 -8.39
CA SER A 286 4.31 12.30 -9.34
C SER A 286 3.04 12.89 -8.75
N SER A 287 2.28 13.64 -9.55
CA SER A 287 0.92 14.04 -9.16
C SER A 287 -0.11 12.90 -9.22
N ASN A 288 0.26 11.73 -9.76
CA ASN A 288 -0.64 10.59 -9.95
C ASN A 288 -0.07 9.23 -9.49
N LYS A 289 0.78 8.58 -10.29
CA LYS A 289 1.25 7.22 -9.99
C LYS A 289 2.75 7.08 -10.27
N ILE A 290 3.48 6.44 -9.36
CA ILE A 290 4.85 5.95 -9.59
C ILE A 290 4.81 4.43 -9.54
N ILE A 291 5.41 3.79 -10.54
CA ILE A 291 5.58 2.34 -10.65
C ILE A 291 7.06 2.01 -10.76
N GLN A 292 7.52 1.06 -9.95
CA GLN A 292 8.86 0.47 -10.05
C GLN A 292 8.78 -1.03 -10.29
N THR A 293 9.35 -1.49 -11.40
CA THR A 293 9.48 -2.93 -11.70
C THR A 293 10.58 -3.57 -10.84
N SER A 294 10.66 -4.89 -10.85
CA SER A 294 11.73 -5.64 -10.17
C SER A 294 13.14 -5.42 -10.76
N ASN A 295 13.24 -4.86 -11.97
CA ASN A 295 14.53 -4.49 -12.57
C ASN A 295 15.04 -3.13 -12.05
N SER A 296 14.15 -2.31 -11.47
CA SER A 296 14.51 -0.97 -11.05
C SER A 296 15.36 -1.00 -9.78
N THR A 297 16.40 -0.17 -9.74
CA THR A 297 17.25 0.04 -8.55
C THR A 297 17.50 1.52 -8.36
N LEU A 298 17.16 2.03 -7.17
CA LEU A 298 17.56 3.34 -6.68
C LEU A 298 18.65 3.14 -5.64
N ASP A 299 19.85 3.65 -5.88
CA ASP A 299 20.99 3.47 -4.98
C ASP A 299 21.58 4.81 -4.55
N ALA A 300 21.38 5.15 -3.28
CA ALA A 300 21.95 6.27 -2.56
C ALA A 300 22.82 5.77 -1.40
N SER A 301 23.47 4.61 -1.54
CA SER A 301 24.39 4.10 -0.52
C SER A 301 25.66 4.96 -0.40
N GLY A 302 26.28 4.95 0.78
CA GLY A 302 27.46 5.76 1.05
C GLY A 302 28.28 5.22 2.22
N THR A 303 29.36 5.92 2.58
CA THR A 303 30.00 5.70 3.90
C THR A 303 28.97 5.88 5.01
N GLU A 304 28.17 6.93 4.90
CA GLU A 304 26.84 7.08 5.50
C GLU A 304 25.80 7.05 4.38
N GLY A 305 24.60 6.50 4.63
CA GLY A 305 23.56 6.46 3.60
C GLY A 305 23.00 7.83 3.24
N GLY A 306 22.57 7.98 1.99
CA GLY A 306 21.90 9.18 1.47
C GLY A 306 20.40 9.22 1.73
N ASP A 307 19.69 10.07 0.99
CA ASP A 307 18.24 10.24 1.09
C ASP A 307 17.53 9.79 -0.19
N ILE A 308 16.45 9.03 -0.04
CA ILE A 308 15.53 8.72 -1.14
C ILE A 308 14.12 9.17 -0.75
N ASN A 309 13.56 10.08 -1.56
CA ASN A 309 12.24 10.68 -1.33
C ASN A 309 11.31 10.36 -2.50
N ILE A 310 10.22 9.65 -2.22
CA ILE A 310 9.20 9.28 -3.20
C ILE A 310 7.88 9.89 -2.78
N SER A 311 7.26 10.69 -3.65
CA SER A 311 5.94 11.29 -3.42
C SER A 311 5.02 11.05 -4.60
N ALA A 312 3.88 10.40 -4.35
CA ALA A 312 2.85 10.16 -5.35
C ALA A 312 1.43 10.17 -4.75
N LYS A 313 0.40 10.09 -5.60
CA LYS A 313 -0.92 9.66 -5.13
C LYS A 313 -0.94 8.15 -4.91
N ASN A 314 -0.45 7.38 -5.88
CA ASN A 314 -0.27 5.93 -5.76
C ASN A 314 1.19 5.56 -6.02
N PHE A 315 1.76 4.72 -5.16
CA PHE A 315 3.12 4.18 -5.32
C PHE A 315 3.08 2.66 -5.26
N GLU A 316 3.64 2.02 -6.27
CA GLU A 316 3.71 0.57 -6.41
C GLU A 316 5.14 0.19 -6.77
N THR A 317 5.70 -0.79 -6.07
CA THR A 317 7.10 -1.19 -6.30
C THR A 317 7.31 -2.68 -6.11
N SER A 318 8.17 -3.23 -6.98
CA SER A 318 8.90 -4.49 -6.81
C SER A 318 10.43 -4.28 -6.86
N GLY A 319 10.88 -3.03 -7.00
CA GLY A 319 12.29 -2.68 -7.20
C GLY A 319 13.11 -2.58 -5.92
N ASN A 320 14.41 -2.36 -6.08
CA ASN A 320 15.34 -2.14 -4.97
C ASN A 320 15.49 -0.65 -4.66
N ILE A 321 15.43 -0.29 -3.39
CA ILE A 321 15.61 1.08 -2.89
C ILE A 321 16.65 1.04 -1.77
N ILE A 322 17.83 1.56 -2.02
CA ILE A 322 19.02 1.35 -1.20
C ILE A 322 19.57 2.71 -0.74
N ALA A 323 19.61 2.94 0.56
CA ALA A 323 20.28 4.05 1.22
C ALA A 323 21.19 3.52 2.34
N ALA A 324 21.91 2.43 2.09
CA ALA A 324 22.73 1.76 3.11
C ALA A 324 23.99 2.57 3.50
N GLY A 325 24.34 2.50 4.79
CA GLY A 325 25.56 3.08 5.37
C GLY A 325 26.68 2.05 5.47
N LEU A 326 27.56 2.02 4.47
CA LEU A 326 28.59 0.99 4.30
C LEU A 326 29.67 0.99 5.40
N ASN A 327 29.94 2.14 6.02
CA ASN A 327 30.93 2.29 7.11
C ASN A 327 30.43 3.20 8.25
N GLY A 328 29.13 3.53 8.25
CA GLY A 328 28.53 4.52 9.13
C GLY A 328 27.05 4.25 9.36
N VAL A 329 26.27 5.33 9.45
CA VAL A 329 24.83 5.29 9.71
C VAL A 329 24.08 5.03 8.41
N GLY A 330 23.02 4.22 8.47
CA GLY A 330 22.08 4.06 7.35
C GLY A 330 21.35 5.36 7.02
N GLY A 331 20.94 5.51 5.76
CA GLY A 331 20.30 6.70 5.23
C GLY A 331 18.79 6.76 5.53
N ARG A 332 18.07 7.57 4.76
CA ARG A 332 16.63 7.77 4.92
C ARG A 332 15.87 7.43 3.65
N LEU A 333 14.77 6.69 3.82
CA LEU A 333 13.81 6.34 2.79
C LEU A 333 12.43 6.86 3.19
N ASP A 334 11.91 7.84 2.45
CA ASP A 334 10.57 8.41 2.66
C ASP A 334 9.67 8.09 1.48
N ILE A 335 8.58 7.36 1.74
CA ILE A 335 7.56 7.00 0.75
C ILE A 335 6.23 7.64 1.16
N GLU A 336 5.93 8.78 0.55
CA GLU A 336 4.64 9.46 0.65
C GLU A 336 3.72 9.01 -0.49
N ALA A 337 2.60 8.37 -0.15
CA ALA A 337 1.59 7.97 -1.13
C ALA A 337 0.20 8.38 -0.66
N SER A 338 -0.28 9.58 -1.04
CA SER A 338 -1.50 10.17 -0.47
C SER A 338 -2.80 9.35 -0.64
N ASN A 339 -2.79 8.33 -1.49
CA ASN A 339 -3.85 7.34 -1.60
C ASN A 339 -3.36 5.93 -1.22
N LYS A 340 -2.45 5.33 -1.99
CA LYS A 340 -2.05 3.91 -1.82
C LYS A 340 -0.55 3.70 -1.96
N ALA A 341 0.08 3.04 -0.98
CA ALA A 341 1.44 2.50 -1.08
C ALA A 341 1.40 0.97 -1.11
N ILE A 342 2.00 0.36 -2.14
CA ILE A 342 2.08 -1.09 -2.31
C ILE A 342 3.53 -1.51 -2.51
N LEU A 343 4.03 -2.39 -1.64
CA LEU A 343 5.32 -3.06 -1.81
C LEU A 343 5.07 -4.54 -2.08
N TYR A 344 5.52 -5.04 -3.23
CA TYR A 344 5.31 -6.42 -3.65
C TYR A 344 6.49 -7.32 -3.27
N THR A 345 7.62 -7.20 -3.97
CA THR A 345 8.85 -7.98 -3.70
C THR A 345 10.05 -7.06 -3.47
N SER A 346 9.78 -5.79 -3.14
CA SER A 346 10.78 -4.75 -2.99
C SER A 346 11.71 -5.00 -1.82
N ASN A 347 12.97 -4.61 -2.00
CA ASN A 347 13.94 -4.51 -0.93
C ASN A 347 14.23 -3.03 -0.63
N LEU A 348 13.86 -2.58 0.57
CA LEU A 348 14.16 -1.26 1.09
C LEU A 348 15.29 -1.41 2.11
N ASP A 349 16.49 -0.96 1.76
CA ASP A 349 17.69 -1.11 2.59
C ASP A 349 18.18 0.25 3.08
N ALA A 350 17.93 0.54 4.35
CA ALA A 350 18.52 1.65 5.09
C ALA A 350 19.41 1.12 6.22
N SER A 351 20.01 -0.06 6.06
CA SER A 351 20.90 -0.64 7.06
C SER A 351 22.19 0.19 7.21
N GLY A 352 22.91 0.01 8.32
CA GLY A 352 24.18 0.70 8.52
C GLY A 352 25.14 -0.01 9.48
N THR A 353 26.44 0.21 9.36
CA THR A 353 27.40 -0.47 10.23
C THR A 353 27.44 0.06 11.67
N SER A 354 27.32 1.38 11.87
CA SER A 354 27.39 2.01 13.21
C SER A 354 26.01 2.32 13.79
N ARG A 355 25.00 2.49 12.93
CA ARG A 355 23.58 2.55 13.29
C ARG A 355 22.72 2.32 12.04
N GLY A 356 21.55 1.71 12.18
CA GLY A 356 20.57 1.65 11.09
C GLY A 356 19.95 3.03 10.78
N GLY A 357 19.33 3.14 9.61
CA GLY A 357 18.70 4.35 9.09
C GLY A 357 17.20 4.47 9.39
N LEU A 358 16.51 5.35 8.65
CA LEU A 358 15.08 5.63 8.81
C LEU A 358 14.31 5.21 7.56
N VAL A 359 13.23 4.45 7.73
CA VAL A 359 12.26 4.15 6.67
C VAL A 359 10.88 4.60 7.12
N ARG A 360 10.21 5.44 6.32
CA ARG A 360 8.82 5.88 6.54
C ARG A 360 7.97 5.56 5.32
N ILE A 361 6.91 4.78 5.51
CA ILE A 361 6.01 4.33 4.45
C ILE A 361 4.59 4.75 4.79
N GLY A 362 3.98 5.52 3.89
CA GLY A 362 2.60 5.94 4.00
C GLY A 362 2.39 7.13 4.93
N GLY A 363 3.15 7.28 6.02
CA GLY A 363 3.04 8.44 6.91
C GLY A 363 4.23 8.60 7.85
N ALA A 364 4.23 9.70 8.61
CA ALA A 364 5.18 9.89 9.70
C ALA A 364 4.71 9.20 10.98
N PHE A 365 5.56 9.20 12.03
CA PHE A 365 5.26 8.58 13.32
C PHE A 365 3.89 9.03 13.84
N GLN A 366 3.03 8.06 14.20
CA GLN A 366 1.65 8.27 14.66
C GLN A 366 0.83 9.22 13.77
N GLY A 367 1.08 9.20 12.46
CA GLY A 367 0.33 10.00 11.48
C GLY A 367 0.57 11.51 11.55
N SER A 368 1.70 11.96 12.12
CA SER A 368 2.04 13.37 12.34
C SER A 368 1.19 14.11 13.40
N ASN A 369 0.47 13.37 14.26
CA ASN A 369 -0.30 13.99 15.33
C ASN A 369 0.61 14.59 16.42
N ASP A 370 0.18 15.68 17.05
CA ASP A 370 0.85 16.30 18.20
C ASP A 370 0.35 15.62 19.49
N LEU A 371 1.18 14.74 20.05
CA LEU A 371 0.80 13.76 21.07
C LEU A 371 1.75 13.79 22.26
N THR A 372 1.24 13.41 23.42
CA THR A 372 2.07 13.09 24.59
C THR A 372 2.74 11.75 24.34
N ARG A 373 4.06 11.77 24.27
CA ARG A 373 4.89 10.58 24.05
C ARG A 373 5.80 10.36 25.24
N THR A 374 6.15 9.11 25.49
CA THR A 374 7.24 8.81 26.42
C THR A 374 8.54 9.39 25.86
N THR A 375 9.48 9.76 26.73
CA THR A 375 10.80 10.23 26.30
C THR A 375 11.49 9.23 25.37
N ALA A 376 11.31 7.92 25.62
CA ALA A 376 11.87 6.88 24.76
C ALA A 376 11.27 6.89 23.34
N GLN A 377 9.94 7.01 23.22
CA GLN A 377 9.27 7.10 21.91
C GLN A 377 9.71 8.34 21.14
N GLU A 378 9.72 9.52 21.79
CA GLU A 378 10.13 10.76 21.15
C GLU A 378 11.58 10.69 20.66
N GLU A 379 12.50 10.14 21.46
CA GLU A 379 13.90 10.00 21.07
C GLU A 379 14.09 9.03 19.90
N THR A 380 13.46 7.85 19.95
CA THR A 380 13.74 6.79 18.98
C THR A 380 13.01 6.95 17.65
N PHE A 381 11.80 7.52 17.66
CA PHE A 381 11.01 7.72 16.44
C PHE A 381 11.22 9.10 15.79
N ILE A 382 11.65 10.11 16.55
CA ILE A 382 11.67 11.50 16.08
C ILE A 382 13.03 12.18 16.30
N ASN A 383 13.41 12.47 17.55
CA ASN A 383 14.51 13.39 17.84
C ASN A 383 15.85 12.91 17.28
N ARG A 384 16.12 11.59 17.30
CA ARG A 384 17.40 11.05 16.78
C ARG A 384 17.61 11.25 15.29
N TRP A 385 16.56 11.59 14.54
CA TRP A 385 16.59 11.81 13.09
C TRP A 385 16.68 13.30 12.70
N GLY A 386 16.77 14.21 13.67
CA GLY A 386 16.82 15.64 13.41
C GLY A 386 15.52 16.17 12.80
N THR A 387 15.62 17.18 11.93
CA THR A 387 14.44 17.77 11.28
C THR A 387 13.96 16.87 10.14
N LEU A 388 12.74 16.35 10.27
CA LEU A 388 12.11 15.51 9.27
C LEU A 388 11.14 16.29 8.37
N PRO A 389 11.09 16.00 7.05
CA PRO A 389 10.03 16.46 6.16
C PRO A 389 8.65 16.00 6.64
N SER A 390 7.65 16.86 6.47
CA SER A 390 6.24 16.48 6.64
C SER A 390 5.81 15.52 5.54
N MET A 391 4.98 14.53 5.89
CA MET A 391 4.42 13.57 4.95
C MET A 391 2.89 13.64 4.98
N LYS A 392 2.26 13.50 3.81
CA LYS A 392 0.83 13.20 3.74
C LYS A 392 0.59 11.72 4.03
N ASN A 393 -0.34 11.44 4.93
CA ASN A 393 -0.73 10.07 5.24
C ASN A 393 -1.38 9.40 4.01
N ALA A 394 -0.99 8.16 3.76
CA ALA A 394 -1.66 7.27 2.83
C ALA A 394 -3.03 6.88 3.37
N GLN A 395 -3.99 6.64 2.48
CA GLN A 395 -5.24 6.00 2.90
C GLN A 395 -5.00 4.50 3.11
N PHE A 396 -4.23 3.87 2.23
CA PHE A 396 -3.96 2.43 2.23
C PHE A 396 -2.46 2.14 2.15
N VAL A 397 -1.96 1.24 2.99
CA VAL A 397 -0.62 0.66 2.89
C VAL A 397 -0.72 -0.86 2.83
N PHE A 398 -0.13 -1.46 1.80
CA PHE A 398 0.01 -2.90 1.65
C PHE A 398 1.46 -3.28 1.46
N ILE A 399 2.02 -4.03 2.40
CA ILE A 399 3.37 -4.55 2.32
C ILE A 399 3.26 -6.07 2.23
N ASN A 400 3.60 -6.61 1.07
CA ASN A 400 3.49 -8.03 0.81
C ASN A 400 4.60 -8.84 1.51
N LYS A 401 4.39 -10.15 1.67
CA LYS A 401 5.34 -11.08 2.32
C LYS A 401 6.71 -11.15 1.61
N GLY A 402 6.74 -10.84 0.32
CA GLY A 402 7.97 -10.77 -0.46
C GLY A 402 8.81 -9.51 -0.19
N ALA A 403 8.23 -8.46 0.39
CA ALA A 403 8.92 -7.21 0.64
C ALA A 403 9.79 -7.28 1.91
N ILE A 404 10.93 -6.61 1.87
CA ILE A 404 11.88 -6.52 2.98
C ILE A 404 12.16 -5.04 3.28
N ILE A 405 12.08 -4.68 4.56
CA ILE A 405 12.46 -3.38 5.09
C ILE A 405 13.62 -3.62 6.06
N ASP A 406 14.83 -3.20 5.67
CA ASP A 406 16.04 -3.36 6.47
C ASP A 406 16.48 -2.02 7.06
N VAL A 407 16.42 -1.95 8.39
CA VAL A 407 16.93 -0.85 9.22
C VAL A 407 17.93 -1.40 10.26
N ALA A 408 18.55 -2.53 9.97
CA ALA A 408 19.47 -3.19 10.88
C ALA A 408 20.81 -2.47 11.00
N SER A 409 21.57 -2.85 12.02
CA SER A 409 22.97 -2.51 12.15
C SER A 409 23.85 -3.70 12.50
N SER A 410 25.06 -3.72 11.94
CA SER A 410 26.02 -4.81 12.19
C SER A 410 26.87 -4.64 13.44
N ASN A 411 27.17 -3.40 13.87
CA ASN A 411 28.00 -3.13 15.05
C ASN A 411 27.41 -2.09 16.03
N GLY A 412 26.24 -1.52 15.74
CA GLY A 412 25.61 -0.53 16.60
C GLY A 412 24.09 -0.67 16.67
N ASP A 413 23.41 0.41 17.03
CA ASP A 413 21.97 0.38 17.28
C ASP A 413 21.19 0.25 15.97
N ALA A 414 20.08 -0.46 15.97
CA ALA A 414 19.22 -0.49 14.79
C ALA A 414 18.44 0.83 14.61
N GLY A 415 17.97 1.02 13.38
CA GLY A 415 17.25 2.17 12.88
C GLY A 415 15.76 2.16 13.22
N THR A 416 14.97 2.93 12.46
CA THR A 416 13.52 3.09 12.66
C THR A 416 12.76 2.74 11.38
N ALA A 417 11.71 1.93 11.51
CA ALA A 417 10.73 1.70 10.45
C ALA A 417 9.35 2.20 10.91
N ILE A 418 8.70 3.04 10.11
CA ILE A 418 7.35 3.56 10.37
C ILE A 418 6.46 3.20 9.18
N ILE A 419 5.38 2.48 9.46
CA ILE A 419 4.34 2.11 8.49
C ILE A 419 3.01 2.66 9.01
N TRP A 420 2.42 3.61 8.26
CA TRP A 420 1.22 4.32 8.70
C TRP A 420 0.21 4.56 7.56
N SER A 421 -1.08 4.45 7.89
CA SER A 421 -2.20 4.83 7.02
C SER A 421 -3.35 5.48 7.78
N ASP A 422 -4.21 6.22 7.08
CA ASP A 422 -5.45 6.79 7.63
C ASP A 422 -6.65 5.83 7.59
N GLN A 423 -6.71 4.89 6.64
CA GLN A 423 -7.81 3.92 6.54
C GLN A 423 -7.33 2.50 6.82
N GLU A 424 -6.26 2.06 6.16
CA GLU A 424 -5.86 0.67 6.29
C GLU A 424 -4.39 0.35 6.07
N THR A 425 -3.81 -0.40 7.00
CA THR A 425 -2.49 -1.02 6.87
C THR A 425 -2.62 -2.54 6.85
N THR A 426 -1.98 -3.18 5.88
CA THR A 426 -1.72 -4.62 5.85
C THR A 426 -0.22 -4.85 5.77
N MET A 427 0.36 -5.52 6.77
CA MET A 427 1.80 -5.76 6.84
C MET A 427 2.12 -7.25 6.89
N LEU A 428 2.54 -7.81 5.76
CA LEU A 428 2.93 -9.23 5.62
C LEU A 428 4.45 -9.39 5.43
N GLY A 429 5.14 -8.31 5.05
CA GLY A 429 6.56 -8.31 4.73
C GLY A 429 7.49 -8.44 5.93
N LYS A 430 8.79 -8.45 5.65
CA LYS A 430 9.83 -8.56 6.68
C LYS A 430 10.32 -7.19 7.13
N ILE A 431 10.56 -7.06 8.43
CA ILE A 431 11.29 -5.92 8.99
C ILE A 431 12.52 -6.43 9.73
N LEU A 432 13.70 -5.95 9.35
CA LEU A 432 14.96 -6.24 10.03
C LEU A 432 15.38 -5.00 10.82
N ALA A 433 15.21 -5.05 12.13
CA ALA A 433 15.57 -3.99 13.07
C ALA A 433 16.52 -4.52 14.15
N THR A 434 17.54 -5.26 13.71
CA THR A 434 18.51 -5.94 14.57
C THR A 434 19.79 -5.13 14.74
N GLY A 435 20.39 -5.13 15.94
CA GLY A 435 21.60 -4.37 16.26
C GLY A 435 22.11 -4.68 17.67
N SER A 436 23.11 -3.94 18.16
CA SER A 436 23.54 -4.01 19.57
C SER A 436 22.42 -3.61 20.52
N ILE A 437 21.59 -2.66 20.09
CA ILE A 437 20.29 -2.34 20.64
C ILE A 437 19.29 -2.46 19.48
N GLY A 438 18.15 -3.11 19.72
CA GLY A 438 17.11 -3.27 18.71
C GLY A 438 16.53 -1.94 18.22
N GLY A 439 16.02 -1.94 16.99
CA GLY A 439 15.44 -0.76 16.37
C GLY A 439 14.03 -0.47 16.86
N SER A 440 13.42 0.55 16.27
CA SER A 440 12.05 0.96 16.60
C SER A 440 11.13 0.81 15.39
N VAL A 441 10.02 0.12 15.59
CA VAL A 441 9.10 -0.26 14.54
C VAL A 441 7.69 0.20 14.92
N GLU A 442 7.06 0.98 14.05
CA GLU A 442 5.63 1.29 14.11
C GLU A 442 4.91 0.64 12.93
N ILE A 443 3.83 -0.10 13.21
CA ILE A 443 2.91 -0.63 12.20
C ILE A 443 1.50 -0.30 12.64
N SER A 444 0.92 0.73 12.01
CA SER A 444 -0.31 1.34 12.50
C SER A 444 -1.23 1.75 11.36
N SER A 445 -2.50 1.93 11.71
CA SER A 445 -3.49 2.60 10.88
C SER A 445 -4.45 3.34 11.79
N LYS A 446 -4.84 4.55 11.41
CA LYS A 446 -5.82 5.34 12.17
C LYS A 446 -7.17 4.62 12.33
N ASP A 447 -7.54 3.75 11.38
CA ASP A 447 -8.81 3.05 11.37
C ASP A 447 -8.60 1.53 11.45
N THR A 448 -8.22 0.87 10.34
CA THR A 448 -8.09 -0.59 10.28
C THR A 448 -6.63 -1.05 10.17
N LEU A 449 -6.15 -1.84 11.12
CA LEU A 449 -4.93 -2.63 10.93
C LEU A 449 -5.34 -4.05 10.57
N ARG A 450 -5.29 -4.37 9.28
CA ARG A 450 -5.95 -5.55 8.71
C ARG A 450 -5.29 -6.85 9.12
N HIS A 451 -3.95 -6.89 9.07
CA HIS A 451 -3.14 -8.06 9.39
C HIS A 451 -1.69 -7.65 9.64
N ILE A 452 -1.00 -8.38 10.53
CA ILE A 452 0.43 -8.22 10.79
C ILE A 452 1.12 -9.58 10.87
N GLY A 453 2.10 -9.81 9.99
CA GLY A 453 3.01 -10.95 10.07
C GLY A 453 4.07 -10.74 11.16
N LEU A 454 3.68 -10.81 12.44
CA LEU A 454 4.59 -10.55 13.57
C LEU A 454 5.84 -11.45 13.58
N ASN A 455 5.74 -12.67 13.05
CA ASN A 455 6.86 -13.60 12.93
C ASN A 455 7.94 -13.15 11.94
N ASP A 456 7.59 -12.28 11.00
CA ASP A 456 8.49 -11.75 9.97
C ASP A 456 9.16 -10.43 10.42
N ILE A 457 8.92 -10.00 11.66
CA ILE A 457 9.51 -8.79 12.27
C ILE A 457 10.61 -9.21 13.25
N SER A 458 11.84 -8.87 12.93
CA SER A 458 13.02 -9.19 13.75
C SER A 458 13.57 -7.95 14.44
N ILE A 459 13.44 -7.88 15.76
CA ILE A 459 13.92 -6.76 16.60
C ILE A 459 14.86 -7.33 17.66
N SER A 460 16.05 -6.75 17.82
CA SER A 460 16.98 -7.16 18.88
C SER A 460 16.58 -6.62 20.26
N ALA A 461 17.23 -7.10 21.32
CA ALA A 461 16.99 -6.65 22.69
C ALA A 461 17.09 -5.12 22.84
N GLY A 462 16.17 -4.55 23.62
CA GLY A 462 16.06 -3.10 23.85
C GLY A 462 15.33 -2.32 22.75
N GLY A 463 14.91 -2.98 21.65
CA GLY A 463 14.11 -2.36 20.61
C GLY A 463 12.65 -2.13 21.00
N HIS A 464 11.89 -1.50 20.10
CA HIS A 464 10.51 -1.08 20.31
C HIS A 464 9.60 -1.53 19.17
N LEU A 465 8.44 -2.07 19.50
CA LEU A 465 7.33 -2.31 18.56
C LEU A 465 6.10 -1.53 19.05
N LEU A 466 5.50 -0.72 18.18
CA LEU A 466 4.26 -0.01 18.42
C LEU A 466 3.21 -0.42 17.40
N LEU A 467 2.04 -0.85 17.88
CA LEU A 467 0.85 -1.14 17.08
C LEU A 467 -0.29 -0.22 17.55
N ASP A 468 -0.96 0.48 16.63
CA ASP A 468 -2.03 1.43 16.96
C ASP A 468 -3.36 1.25 16.18
N PRO A 469 -4.04 0.08 16.23
CA PRO A 469 -5.33 -0.16 15.56
C PRO A 469 -6.56 0.41 16.30
N LYS A 470 -7.77 0.16 15.77
CA LYS A 470 -9.01 0.41 16.51
C LYS A 470 -9.14 -0.44 17.78
N ASN A 471 -9.04 -1.77 17.65
CA ASN A 471 -9.20 -2.76 18.72
C ASN A 471 -8.12 -3.82 18.64
N ILE A 472 -7.69 -4.37 19.79
CA ILE A 472 -6.72 -5.46 19.88
C ILE A 472 -7.28 -6.60 20.73
N THR A 473 -7.20 -7.83 20.24
CA THR A 473 -7.41 -9.04 21.03
C THR A 473 -6.12 -9.86 21.06
N ILE A 474 -5.67 -10.34 22.22
CA ILE A 474 -4.58 -11.32 22.33
C ILE A 474 -5.19 -12.69 22.65
N GLY A 475 -4.93 -13.70 21.83
CA GLY A 475 -5.58 -15.00 21.97
C GLY A 475 -5.01 -16.12 21.09
N ASP A 476 -5.56 -17.32 21.23
CA ASP A 476 -5.30 -18.42 20.31
C ASP A 476 -6.01 -18.16 18.97
N VAL A 477 -5.24 -17.99 17.90
CA VAL A 477 -5.80 -17.99 16.54
C VAL A 477 -6.20 -19.44 16.20
N GLY A 478 -7.48 -19.69 15.93
CA GLY A 478 -7.93 -20.97 15.39
C GLY A 478 -7.17 -21.29 14.09
N THR A 479 -7.16 -22.55 13.64
CA THR A 479 -6.51 -22.92 12.37
C THR A 479 -7.15 -22.18 11.18
N SER A 480 -6.68 -20.98 10.86
CA SER A 480 -7.12 -20.19 9.72
C SER A 480 -6.30 -20.56 8.49
N LYS A 481 -6.96 -20.70 7.33
CA LYS A 481 -6.28 -20.72 6.03
C LYS A 481 -6.03 -19.27 5.63
N ASN A 482 -4.82 -18.78 5.85
CA ASN A 482 -4.45 -17.42 5.48
C ASN A 482 -4.04 -17.38 4.01
N TRP A 483 -4.70 -16.55 3.21
CA TRP A 483 -4.36 -16.32 1.81
C TRP A 483 -3.31 -15.20 1.71
N THR A 484 -2.14 -15.55 1.21
CA THR A 484 -1.03 -14.63 0.94
C THR A 484 -1.00 -14.31 -0.54
N TYR A 485 -0.99 -13.02 -0.86
CA TYR A 485 -0.79 -12.56 -2.22
C TYR A 485 0.65 -12.86 -2.68
N GLN A 486 0.83 -13.37 -3.89
CA GLN A 486 2.15 -13.68 -4.43
C GLN A 486 2.55 -12.72 -5.54
N SER A 487 1.69 -12.55 -6.54
CA SER A 487 2.02 -11.77 -7.74
C SER A 487 0.77 -11.32 -8.49
N ILE A 488 0.95 -10.32 -9.35
CA ILE A 488 0.02 -9.95 -10.41
C ILE A 488 0.60 -10.36 -11.77
N ILE A 489 -0.27 -10.73 -12.70
CA ILE A 489 -0.01 -10.83 -14.13
C ILE A 489 -1.00 -9.90 -14.81
N ASP A 490 -0.51 -8.85 -15.44
CA ASP A 490 -1.28 -7.84 -16.15
C ASP A 490 -0.55 -7.38 -17.43
N SER A 491 -1.23 -6.57 -18.23
CA SER A 491 -0.68 -6.00 -19.45
C SER A 491 0.18 -4.73 -19.21
N SER A 492 0.37 -4.35 -17.95
CA SER A 492 1.15 -3.18 -17.56
C SER A 492 2.62 -3.58 -17.33
N ALA A 493 3.53 -2.62 -17.43
CA ALA A 493 4.96 -2.87 -17.20
C ALA A 493 5.30 -3.23 -15.73
N ASP A 494 4.29 -3.33 -14.85
CA ASP A 494 4.41 -3.54 -13.39
C ASP A 494 4.34 -5.01 -12.97
N SER A 495 4.07 -5.93 -13.90
CA SER A 495 3.94 -7.36 -13.57
C SER A 495 5.30 -8.05 -13.44
N ALA A 496 5.39 -9.04 -12.52
CA ALA A 496 6.52 -9.98 -12.47
C ALA A 496 6.72 -10.75 -13.78
N VAL A 497 5.69 -10.77 -14.63
CA VAL A 497 5.76 -11.10 -16.06
C VAL A 497 5.55 -9.83 -16.87
N ASP A 498 6.61 -9.28 -17.45
CA ASP A 498 6.48 -8.18 -18.40
C ASP A 498 5.83 -8.67 -19.71
N LEU A 499 4.51 -8.47 -19.85
CA LEU A 499 3.78 -8.72 -21.10
C LEU A 499 4.04 -7.66 -22.18
N THR A 500 4.76 -6.56 -21.86
CA THR A 500 5.03 -5.47 -22.82
C THR A 500 6.09 -5.84 -23.86
N SER A 501 6.96 -6.81 -23.57
CA SER A 501 7.91 -7.41 -24.51
C SER A 501 7.24 -8.20 -25.65
N PHE A 502 5.93 -8.48 -25.55
CA PHE A 502 5.15 -9.25 -26.52
C PHE A 502 4.42 -8.38 -27.56
N ASN A 503 4.79 -7.11 -27.68
CA ASN A 503 4.25 -6.14 -28.66
C ASN A 503 2.73 -5.96 -28.59
N MET A 504 2.13 -6.09 -27.40
CA MET A 504 0.77 -5.62 -27.12
C MET A 504 0.74 -4.07 -26.99
N LYS A 505 1.49 -3.33 -27.82
CA LYS A 505 1.84 -1.92 -27.55
C LYS A 505 1.30 -0.91 -28.57
N ASN A 506 0.27 -1.23 -29.36
CA ASN A 506 -0.29 -0.24 -30.29
C ASN A 506 -1.77 0.07 -30.06
N GLY A 507 -2.02 0.83 -28.98
CA GLY A 507 -3.22 1.65 -28.86
C GLY A 507 -4.41 0.92 -28.23
N TRP A 508 -4.76 1.34 -27.03
CA TRP A 508 -5.95 0.92 -26.27
C TRP A 508 -5.95 -0.49 -25.66
N THR A 509 -4.80 -0.98 -25.16
CA THR A 509 -4.71 -2.24 -24.39
C THR A 509 -5.33 -2.20 -22.97
N HIS A 510 -6.12 -1.18 -22.67
CA HIS A 510 -7.02 -1.16 -21.51
C HIS A 510 -8.41 -1.73 -21.88
N GLY A 511 -8.56 -2.30 -23.09
CA GLY A 511 -9.83 -2.78 -23.64
C GLY A 511 -10.00 -4.30 -23.65
N ASP A 512 -8.93 -5.09 -23.57
CA ASP A 512 -8.96 -6.50 -24.02
C ASP A 512 -9.57 -7.48 -23.00
N ASN A 513 -9.79 -7.01 -21.76
CA ASN A 513 -10.36 -7.79 -20.66
C ASN A 513 -9.52 -9.04 -20.28
N PHE A 514 -8.19 -8.91 -20.28
CA PHE A 514 -7.24 -9.94 -19.84
C PHE A 514 -7.58 -10.46 -18.42
N GLY A 515 -7.80 -11.76 -18.25
CA GLY A 515 -8.18 -12.38 -16.97
C GLY A 515 -9.63 -12.15 -16.54
N ALA A 516 -10.26 -11.04 -16.94
CA ALA A 516 -11.63 -10.69 -16.58
C ALA A 516 -12.65 -11.78 -16.96
N SER A 517 -12.41 -12.47 -18.08
CA SER A 517 -13.39 -13.39 -18.67
C SER A 517 -13.12 -14.86 -18.36
N GLY A 518 -11.93 -15.19 -17.84
CA GLY A 518 -11.58 -16.54 -17.45
C GLY A 518 -10.12 -16.68 -17.02
N VAL A 519 -9.92 -17.25 -15.83
CA VAL A 519 -8.64 -17.76 -15.33
C VAL A 519 -8.81 -19.22 -14.95
N ARG A 520 -7.82 -20.06 -15.23
CA ARG A 520 -7.81 -21.47 -14.83
C ARG A 520 -6.43 -21.92 -14.42
N LEU A 521 -6.34 -22.44 -13.21
CA LEU A 521 -5.16 -23.10 -12.68
C LEU A 521 -5.19 -24.59 -13.02
N SER A 522 -4.04 -25.18 -13.29
CA SER A 522 -3.89 -26.63 -13.23
C SER A 522 -4.09 -27.13 -11.80
N GLY A 523 -4.50 -28.38 -11.65
CA GLY A 523 -4.70 -29.00 -10.34
C GLY A 523 -3.43 -29.03 -9.47
N ASP A 524 -2.25 -29.14 -10.09
CA ASP A 524 -0.94 -29.06 -9.42
C ASP A 524 -0.53 -27.63 -9.01
N GLY A 525 -1.27 -26.59 -9.40
CA GLY A 525 -1.00 -25.19 -9.05
C GLY A 525 0.18 -24.53 -9.78
N THR A 526 0.80 -25.19 -10.76
CA THR A 526 2.02 -24.71 -11.45
C THR A 526 1.78 -24.13 -12.84
N LYS A 527 0.54 -24.14 -13.33
CA LYS A 527 0.18 -23.61 -14.65
C LYS A 527 -1.07 -22.76 -14.56
N LEU A 528 -1.15 -21.77 -15.42
CA LEU A 528 -2.26 -20.84 -15.48
C LEU A 528 -2.59 -20.55 -16.94
N GLY A 529 -3.84 -20.75 -17.32
CA GLY A 529 -4.40 -20.11 -18.50
C GLY A 529 -5.08 -18.79 -18.12
N VAL A 530 -4.95 -17.79 -18.98
CA VAL A 530 -5.60 -16.48 -18.83
C VAL A 530 -6.29 -16.10 -20.14
N LEU A 531 -7.59 -15.86 -20.10
CA LEU A 531 -8.38 -15.45 -21.26
C LEU A 531 -8.40 -13.92 -21.41
N SER A 532 -8.04 -13.45 -22.60
CA SER A 532 -8.31 -12.12 -23.12
C SER A 532 -9.50 -12.18 -24.08
N ARG A 533 -10.54 -11.37 -23.86
CA ARG A 533 -11.82 -11.49 -24.58
C ARG A 533 -11.85 -10.69 -25.87
N PHE A 534 -11.14 -9.56 -25.89
CA PHE A 534 -11.14 -8.61 -26.99
C PHE A 534 -9.72 -8.39 -27.50
N ASP A 535 -9.01 -9.48 -27.72
CA ASP A 535 -7.63 -9.47 -28.23
C ASP A 535 -7.62 -9.19 -29.74
N ASP A 536 -6.67 -8.38 -30.21
CA ASP A 536 -6.59 -7.96 -31.62
C ASP A 536 -5.59 -8.81 -32.46
N GLY A 537 -5.09 -9.90 -31.86
CA GLY A 537 -4.11 -10.82 -32.44
C GLY A 537 -2.69 -10.25 -32.51
N TYR A 538 -1.70 -11.08 -32.82
CA TYR A 538 -0.26 -10.75 -32.72
C TYR A 538 0.21 -9.45 -33.41
N ASN A 539 -0.48 -8.98 -34.46
CA ASN A 539 -0.12 -7.77 -35.22
C ASN A 539 -1.21 -6.69 -35.20
N ASP A 540 -2.16 -6.74 -34.25
CA ASP A 540 -3.31 -5.83 -34.15
C ASP A 540 -4.11 -5.70 -35.47
N SER A 541 -4.16 -6.81 -36.23
CA SER A 541 -4.74 -6.85 -37.57
C SER A 541 -6.10 -7.54 -37.61
N SER A 542 -6.49 -8.17 -36.50
CA SER A 542 -7.80 -8.75 -36.27
C SER A 542 -8.53 -7.89 -35.24
N TYR A 543 -9.84 -7.66 -35.38
CA TYR A 543 -10.59 -6.88 -34.40
C TYR A 543 -11.31 -7.79 -33.40
N ASN A 544 -10.97 -7.69 -32.12
CA ASN A 544 -11.66 -8.23 -30.95
C ASN A 544 -11.98 -9.74 -31.01
N TYR A 545 -10.97 -10.58 -31.27
CA TYR A 545 -11.09 -12.03 -31.11
C TYR A 545 -10.63 -12.48 -29.72
N PRO A 546 -11.17 -13.57 -29.15
CA PRO A 546 -10.62 -14.09 -27.90
C PRO A 546 -9.22 -14.72 -28.09
N ALA A 547 -8.39 -14.65 -27.05
CA ALA A 547 -7.08 -15.32 -26.99
C ALA A 547 -6.80 -15.85 -25.57
N ILE A 548 -6.13 -16.99 -25.46
CA ILE A 548 -5.78 -17.62 -24.19
C ILE A 548 -4.26 -17.67 -24.06
N TYR A 549 -3.76 -17.01 -23.02
CA TYR A 549 -2.34 -16.93 -22.68
C TYR A 549 -2.01 -18.04 -21.69
N LEU A 550 -0.98 -18.84 -21.99
CA LEU A 550 -0.59 -20.01 -21.20
C LEU A 550 0.71 -19.72 -20.45
N PHE A 551 0.63 -19.69 -19.12
CA PHE A 551 1.76 -19.46 -18.22
C PHE A 551 2.14 -20.72 -17.45
N GLN A 552 3.44 -20.88 -17.23
CA GLN A 552 4.01 -21.91 -16.37
C GLN A 552 4.89 -21.27 -15.30
N PHE A 553 4.78 -21.76 -14.08
CA PHE A 553 5.58 -21.37 -12.93
C PHE A 553 6.55 -22.49 -12.55
N SER A 554 7.63 -22.12 -11.87
CA SER A 554 8.64 -23.08 -11.39
C SER A 554 8.23 -23.83 -10.12
N ASP A 555 7.25 -23.32 -9.39
CA ASP A 555 6.73 -23.91 -8.15
C ASP A 555 5.26 -23.47 -7.89
N THR A 556 4.68 -23.98 -6.80
CA THR A 556 3.34 -23.63 -6.31
C THR A 556 3.30 -22.29 -5.56
N ASN A 557 4.41 -21.53 -5.49
CA ASN A 557 4.41 -20.15 -4.99
C ASN A 557 4.36 -19.15 -6.14
N PHE A 558 4.13 -19.63 -7.37
CA PHE A 558 4.12 -18.83 -8.59
C PHE A 558 5.46 -18.18 -8.93
N SER A 559 6.57 -18.77 -8.48
CA SER A 559 7.91 -18.27 -8.81
C SER A 559 8.25 -18.45 -10.29
N ASN A 560 9.01 -17.52 -10.88
CA ASN A 560 9.51 -17.55 -12.25
C ASN A 560 8.42 -17.84 -13.31
N PRO A 561 7.40 -16.97 -13.40
CA PRO A 561 6.35 -17.12 -14.40
C PRO A 561 6.89 -17.01 -15.82
N THR A 562 6.49 -17.93 -16.70
CA THR A 562 6.95 -18.00 -18.10
C THR A 562 5.77 -18.17 -19.05
N LEU A 563 5.66 -17.31 -20.06
CA LEU A 563 4.69 -17.51 -21.14
C LEU A 563 5.15 -18.68 -22.03
N ARG A 564 4.31 -19.69 -22.17
CA ARG A 564 4.57 -20.91 -22.96
C ARG A 564 3.92 -20.89 -24.35
N GLY A 565 2.85 -20.12 -24.50
CA GLY A 565 2.08 -20.06 -25.74
C GLY A 565 0.84 -19.19 -25.65
N VAL A 566 0.29 -18.85 -26.82
CA VAL A 566 -1.00 -18.18 -26.96
C VAL A 566 -1.89 -18.96 -27.93
N ILE A 567 -3.10 -19.29 -27.50
CA ILE A 567 -4.13 -19.93 -28.33
C ILE A 567 -5.13 -18.86 -28.77
N GLY A 568 -5.14 -18.51 -30.04
CA GLY A 568 -5.99 -17.44 -30.58
C GLY A 568 -5.69 -17.15 -32.05
N LYS A 569 -6.39 -16.19 -32.64
CA LYS A 569 -6.26 -15.87 -34.06
C LYS A 569 -4.98 -15.06 -34.35
N GLY A 570 -4.15 -15.55 -35.27
CA GLY A 570 -2.94 -14.87 -35.75
C GLY A 570 -1.67 -15.16 -34.95
N TYR A 571 -1.67 -16.22 -34.13
CA TYR A 571 -0.52 -16.59 -33.28
C TYR A 571 0.32 -17.77 -33.81
N ASP A 572 0.07 -18.24 -35.04
CA ASP A 572 0.85 -19.28 -35.70
C ASP A 572 2.34 -18.94 -35.82
N ALA A 573 2.65 -17.67 -36.13
CA ALA A 573 4.01 -17.16 -36.26
C ALA A 573 4.83 -17.27 -34.96
N LEU A 574 4.17 -17.42 -33.81
CA LEU A 574 4.81 -17.52 -32.52
C LEU A 574 5.22 -18.96 -32.13
N SER A 575 4.72 -19.99 -32.83
CA SER A 575 4.97 -21.39 -32.48
C SER A 575 6.45 -21.80 -32.41
N GLY A 576 7.34 -21.10 -33.14
CA GLY A 576 8.79 -21.32 -33.07
C GLY A 576 9.46 -20.78 -31.80
N THR A 577 8.90 -19.72 -31.21
CA THR A 577 9.41 -19.08 -29.98
C THR A 577 8.67 -19.59 -28.74
N TYR A 578 7.36 -19.77 -28.87
CA TYR A 578 6.45 -20.24 -27.83
C TYR A 578 5.78 -21.53 -28.33
N PRO A 579 6.31 -22.70 -27.94
CA PRO A 579 5.87 -23.99 -28.49
C PRO A 579 4.42 -24.33 -28.14
N GLY A 580 3.79 -23.60 -27.22
CA GLY A 580 2.38 -23.73 -26.86
C GLY A 580 1.41 -22.87 -27.65
N SER A 581 1.88 -22.13 -28.66
CA SER A 581 0.99 -21.31 -29.48
C SER A 581 0.21 -22.14 -30.49
N LEU A 582 -1.09 -21.83 -30.61
CA LEU A 582 -1.99 -22.44 -31.59
C LEU A 582 -2.81 -21.35 -32.27
N ASP A 583 -2.75 -21.30 -33.60
CA ASP A 583 -3.67 -20.46 -34.34
C ASP A 583 -5.09 -21.06 -34.30
N PHE A 584 -6.01 -20.31 -33.72
CA PHE A 584 -7.38 -20.74 -33.50
C PHE A 584 -8.36 -19.62 -33.79
N GLU A 585 -9.19 -19.81 -34.83
CA GLU A 585 -10.26 -18.88 -35.17
C GLU A 585 -11.56 -19.27 -34.47
N PHE A 586 -12.01 -18.44 -33.52
CA PHE A 586 -13.28 -18.65 -32.85
C PHE A 586 -14.45 -18.55 -33.85
N PRO A 587 -15.49 -19.42 -33.73
CA PRO A 587 -16.66 -19.45 -34.63
C PRO A 587 -17.44 -18.13 -34.78
N SER A 588 -17.24 -17.18 -33.87
CA SER A 588 -17.77 -15.82 -33.93
C SER A 588 -16.80 -14.85 -33.25
N ASN A 589 -16.74 -13.63 -33.76
CA ASN A 589 -16.22 -12.46 -33.03
C ASN A 589 -17.30 -11.87 -32.08
N ASP A 590 -18.36 -12.63 -31.81
CA ASP A 590 -19.45 -12.21 -30.93
C ASP A 590 -18.86 -12.06 -29.52
N PRO A 591 -19.04 -10.90 -28.88
CA PRO A 591 -18.43 -10.60 -27.62
C PRO A 591 -18.87 -11.50 -26.46
N PHE A 592 -19.53 -12.67 -26.56
CA PHE A 592 -19.85 -13.47 -25.37
C PHE A 592 -18.63 -14.21 -24.77
N PRO A 593 -18.61 -14.50 -23.45
CA PRO A 593 -17.42 -15.07 -22.80
C PRO A 593 -17.15 -16.48 -23.31
N VAL A 594 -16.03 -16.64 -24.01
CA VAL A 594 -15.36 -17.94 -24.17
C VAL A 594 -15.03 -18.48 -22.77
N GLN A 595 -15.07 -19.80 -22.61
CA GLN A 595 -14.59 -20.46 -21.39
C GLN A 595 -13.62 -21.55 -21.75
N PHE A 596 -12.72 -21.87 -20.82
CA PHE A 596 -11.83 -23.01 -20.97
C PHE A 596 -11.60 -23.65 -19.61
N ASP A 597 -11.03 -24.84 -19.62
CA ASP A 597 -10.56 -25.53 -18.42
C ASP A 597 -9.32 -26.37 -18.69
N LEU A 598 -8.51 -26.58 -17.66
CA LEU A 598 -7.31 -27.41 -17.67
C LEU A 598 -7.53 -28.64 -16.78
N ASP A 599 -6.82 -29.72 -17.07
CA ASP A 599 -6.76 -30.87 -16.17
C ASP A 599 -5.65 -30.70 -15.10
N TYR A 600 -5.38 -31.75 -14.31
CA TYR A 600 -4.50 -31.65 -13.14
C TYR A 600 -3.07 -31.21 -13.47
N ASP A 601 -2.47 -31.77 -14.52
CA ASP A 601 -1.09 -31.47 -14.92
C ASP A 601 -1.00 -30.50 -16.12
N GLY A 602 -2.14 -30.10 -16.69
CA GLY A 602 -2.26 -29.12 -17.76
C GLY A 602 -1.87 -29.64 -19.14
N ASP A 603 -1.72 -30.96 -19.33
CA ASP A 603 -1.47 -31.56 -20.65
C ASP A 603 -2.74 -31.69 -21.50
N ARG A 604 -3.92 -31.41 -20.92
CA ARG A 604 -5.21 -31.38 -21.59
C ARG A 604 -5.94 -30.07 -21.31
N MET A 605 -6.64 -29.61 -22.33
CA MET A 605 -7.46 -28.40 -22.24
C MET A 605 -8.78 -28.60 -22.97
N VAL A 606 -9.84 -28.00 -22.45
CA VAL A 606 -11.12 -27.91 -23.12
C VAL A 606 -11.48 -26.46 -23.34
N LEU A 607 -12.04 -26.15 -24.51
CA LEU A 607 -12.34 -24.78 -24.94
C LEU A 607 -13.79 -24.69 -25.41
N GLY A 608 -14.59 -23.88 -24.73
CA GLY A 608 -15.98 -23.58 -25.08
C GLY A 608 -16.09 -22.26 -25.86
N ALA A 609 -16.72 -22.33 -27.03
CA ALA A 609 -17.01 -21.20 -27.91
C ALA A 609 -18.53 -21.06 -28.06
N PRO A 610 -19.22 -20.42 -27.09
CA PRO A 610 -20.66 -20.26 -27.13
C PRO A 610 -21.08 -19.26 -28.20
N ILE A 611 -22.25 -19.52 -28.79
CA ILE A 611 -22.95 -18.58 -29.67
C ILE A 611 -24.32 -18.33 -29.06
N PHE A 612 -24.69 -17.05 -28.91
CA PHE A 612 -25.98 -16.61 -28.36
C PHE A 612 -26.73 -15.79 -29.41
N ASN A 613 -28.06 -15.77 -29.35
CA ASN A 613 -28.92 -14.89 -30.15
C ASN A 613 -28.73 -14.99 -31.69
N ALA A 614 -28.19 -16.10 -32.18
CA ALA A 614 -28.01 -16.38 -33.60
C ALA A 614 -28.90 -17.56 -34.01
N PRO A 615 -30.10 -17.30 -34.59
CA PRO A 615 -31.06 -18.35 -34.91
C PRO A 615 -30.44 -19.44 -35.81
N GLY A 616 -30.50 -20.69 -35.36
CA GLY A 616 -29.97 -21.85 -36.09
C GLY A 616 -28.45 -22.03 -36.04
N LYS A 617 -27.74 -21.26 -35.20
CA LYS A 617 -26.35 -21.52 -34.84
C LYS A 617 -26.26 -22.03 -33.41
N SER A 618 -25.41 -23.01 -33.20
CA SER A 618 -25.11 -23.58 -31.90
C SER A 618 -23.67 -23.27 -31.53
N GLY A 619 -23.38 -23.15 -30.23
CA GLY A 619 -22.00 -23.03 -29.75
C GLY A 619 -21.15 -24.25 -30.12
N SER A 620 -19.91 -24.30 -29.67
CA SER A 620 -19.03 -25.45 -29.90
C SER A 620 -18.07 -25.64 -28.74
N VAL A 621 -17.62 -26.88 -28.53
CA VAL A 621 -16.60 -27.21 -27.55
C VAL A 621 -15.49 -27.98 -28.25
N TYR A 622 -14.24 -27.60 -27.99
CA TYR A 622 -13.05 -28.19 -28.56
C TYR A 622 -12.23 -28.84 -27.45
N THR A 623 -11.66 -30.01 -27.73
CA THR A 623 -10.73 -30.71 -26.84
C THR A 623 -9.33 -30.61 -27.42
N ILE A 624 -8.39 -30.16 -26.61
CA ILE A 624 -7.00 -29.85 -26.99
C ILE A 624 -6.07 -30.72 -26.15
N LYS A 625 -5.05 -31.29 -26.79
CA LYS A 625 -3.94 -31.99 -26.14
C LYS A 625 -2.63 -31.28 -26.38
N PHE A 626 -1.78 -31.25 -25.37
CA PHE A 626 -0.37 -30.93 -25.49
C PHE A 626 0.44 -32.23 -25.51
N ASP A 627 1.65 -32.15 -26.06
CA ASP A 627 2.58 -33.29 -26.08
C ASP A 627 3.18 -33.57 -24.68
N ASP A 628 3.22 -32.55 -23.82
CA ASP A 628 3.73 -32.60 -22.46
C ASP A 628 3.03 -31.59 -21.52
N THR A 629 3.46 -31.60 -20.25
CA THR A 629 2.99 -30.66 -19.23
C THR A 629 3.61 -29.26 -19.36
N ASN A 630 4.41 -28.97 -20.38
CA ASN A 630 5.00 -27.63 -20.58
C ASN A 630 4.30 -26.85 -21.70
N PHE A 631 3.05 -27.23 -21.97
CA PHE A 631 2.22 -26.73 -23.05
C PHE A 631 2.86 -26.86 -24.43
N THR A 632 3.64 -27.91 -24.73
CA THR A 632 4.23 -28.01 -26.08
C THR A 632 3.26 -28.60 -27.11
N ASN A 633 3.30 -28.07 -28.34
CA ASN A 633 2.58 -28.56 -29.52
C ASN A 633 1.07 -28.83 -29.28
N PRO A 634 0.27 -27.81 -28.95
CA PRO A 634 -1.18 -27.95 -28.82
C PRO A 634 -1.82 -28.52 -30.10
N THR A 635 -2.69 -29.52 -29.92
CA THR A 635 -3.44 -30.17 -31.01
C THR A 635 -4.92 -30.30 -30.66
N ILE A 636 -5.81 -29.87 -31.57
CA ILE A 636 -7.25 -30.09 -31.42
C ILE A 636 -7.55 -31.54 -31.81
N VAL A 637 -7.96 -32.36 -30.85
CA VAL A 637 -8.24 -33.79 -31.08
C VAL A 637 -9.73 -34.09 -31.24
N GLY A 638 -10.60 -33.20 -30.77
CA GLY A 638 -12.03 -33.43 -30.76
C GLY A 638 -12.87 -32.17 -30.77
N HIS A 639 -14.10 -32.32 -31.25
CA HIS A 639 -15.05 -31.23 -31.39
C HIS A 639 -16.48 -31.71 -31.10
N ILE A 640 -17.08 -31.06 -30.12
CA ILE A 640 -18.40 -31.36 -29.60
C ILE A 640 -19.32 -30.24 -30.04
N SER A 641 -20.28 -30.53 -30.92
CA SER A 641 -21.22 -29.53 -31.43
C SER A 641 -22.50 -30.13 -32.02
N GLU A 642 -23.45 -29.31 -32.47
CA GLU A 642 -24.61 -29.79 -33.23
C GLU A 642 -24.20 -30.32 -34.62
N THR A 643 -23.14 -29.77 -35.19
CA THR A 643 -22.56 -30.14 -36.48
C THR A 643 -21.06 -30.41 -36.34
N PRO A 644 -20.66 -31.56 -35.74
CA PRO A 644 -19.26 -31.84 -35.49
C PRO A 644 -18.45 -31.87 -36.79
N ASN A 645 -17.38 -31.08 -36.83
CA ASN A 645 -16.40 -31.08 -37.90
C ASN A 645 -15.70 -32.45 -38.04
N ALA A 646 -15.96 -33.12 -39.16
CA ALA A 646 -15.40 -34.42 -39.50
C ALA A 646 -13.86 -34.46 -39.62
N ALA A 647 -13.18 -33.30 -39.62
CA ALA A 647 -11.73 -33.22 -39.60
C ALA A 647 -11.10 -33.69 -38.28
N TYR A 648 -11.85 -33.69 -37.17
CA TYR A 648 -11.36 -34.14 -35.86
C TYR A 648 -11.69 -35.60 -35.60
N SER A 649 -10.82 -36.33 -34.91
CA SER A 649 -11.01 -37.76 -34.64
C SER A 649 -12.01 -38.02 -33.52
N GLN A 650 -12.12 -37.11 -32.55
CA GLN A 650 -12.96 -37.27 -31.36
C GLN A 650 -14.17 -36.33 -31.37
N ASN A 651 -15.14 -36.63 -32.23
CA ASN A 651 -16.37 -35.83 -32.36
C ASN A 651 -17.51 -36.34 -31.49
N LEU A 652 -18.31 -35.44 -30.92
CA LEU A 652 -19.60 -35.75 -30.29
C LEU A 652 -20.69 -34.81 -30.80
N LYS A 653 -21.78 -35.37 -31.32
CA LYS A 653 -22.97 -34.59 -31.66
C LYS A 653 -23.85 -34.41 -30.43
N LEU A 654 -24.09 -33.16 -30.01
CA LEU A 654 -25.10 -32.82 -28.99
C LEU A 654 -26.44 -32.50 -29.66
N LEU A 655 -27.54 -32.71 -28.92
CA LEU A 655 -28.95 -32.70 -29.35
C LEU A 655 -29.35 -31.58 -30.32
N ASP A 656 -30.21 -31.86 -31.31
CA ASP A 656 -30.69 -30.85 -32.26
C ASP A 656 -31.56 -29.78 -31.56
N GLY A 657 -31.27 -28.50 -31.77
CA GLY A 657 -32.13 -27.37 -31.37
C GLY A 657 -32.06 -26.85 -29.92
N PHE A 658 -31.16 -27.37 -29.06
CA PHE A 658 -31.02 -26.94 -27.64
C PHE A 658 -29.60 -26.47 -27.27
N ASN A 659 -28.72 -26.25 -28.24
CA ASN A 659 -27.29 -25.97 -28.00
C ASN A 659 -26.94 -24.48 -28.08
N GLU A 660 -27.92 -23.59 -27.91
CA GLU A 660 -27.66 -22.16 -27.74
C GLU A 660 -26.84 -21.93 -26.47
N GLY A 661 -25.83 -21.07 -26.54
CA GLY A 661 -24.90 -20.82 -25.44
C GLY A 661 -24.03 -22.02 -25.02
N MET A 662 -23.98 -23.08 -25.84
CA MET A 662 -23.17 -24.26 -25.54
C MET A 662 -21.68 -23.92 -25.41
N GLY A 663 -21.08 -24.34 -24.30
CA GLY A 663 -19.68 -24.02 -23.97
C GLY A 663 -19.50 -22.71 -23.19
N ALA A 664 -20.58 -22.02 -22.80
CA ALA A 664 -20.52 -20.87 -21.90
C ALA A 664 -20.15 -21.24 -20.45
N GLY A 665 -20.29 -22.52 -20.11
CA GLY A 665 -19.81 -23.12 -18.88
C GLY A 665 -19.19 -24.47 -19.21
N ILE A 666 -17.96 -24.69 -18.76
CA ILE A 666 -17.20 -25.89 -19.06
C ILE A 666 -16.35 -26.24 -17.83
N ALA A 667 -16.24 -27.52 -17.53
CA ALA A 667 -15.34 -28.01 -16.49
C ALA A 667 -14.82 -29.42 -16.85
N LEU A 668 -13.59 -29.70 -16.46
CA LEU A 668 -12.87 -30.94 -16.66
C LEU A 668 -12.41 -31.48 -15.30
N ASN A 669 -12.36 -32.80 -15.13
CA ASN A 669 -11.80 -33.38 -13.91
C ASN A 669 -10.29 -33.61 -14.05
N SER A 670 -9.63 -33.95 -12.94
CA SER A 670 -8.17 -34.11 -12.84
C SER A 670 -7.50 -34.94 -13.94
N ASP A 671 -8.12 -36.05 -14.37
CA ASP A 671 -7.58 -36.96 -15.39
C ASP A 671 -8.21 -36.75 -16.78
N GLY A 672 -9.01 -35.71 -16.97
CA GLY A 672 -9.67 -35.40 -18.24
C GLY A 672 -10.69 -36.44 -18.72
N SER A 673 -11.03 -37.46 -17.93
CA SER A 673 -11.95 -38.53 -18.32
C SER A 673 -13.43 -38.14 -18.16
N ARG A 674 -13.71 -37.02 -17.49
CA ARG A 674 -15.04 -36.49 -17.21
C ARG A 674 -15.10 -35.01 -17.48
N MET A 675 -16.23 -34.58 -18.02
CA MET A 675 -16.45 -33.21 -18.42
C MET A 675 -17.89 -32.80 -18.18
N ALA A 676 -18.09 -31.53 -17.79
CA ALA A 676 -19.40 -30.90 -17.74
C ALA A 676 -19.46 -29.78 -18.77
N VAL A 677 -20.54 -29.74 -19.56
CA VAL A 677 -20.79 -28.73 -20.60
C VAL A 677 -22.15 -28.10 -20.38
N ALA A 678 -22.16 -26.80 -20.10
CA ALA A 678 -23.39 -26.02 -20.00
C ALA A 678 -23.96 -25.72 -21.39
N VAL A 679 -25.29 -25.81 -21.48
CA VAL A 679 -26.12 -25.38 -22.61
C VAL A 679 -27.29 -24.57 -22.07
N LEU A 680 -28.05 -23.91 -22.93
CA LEU A 680 -29.33 -23.32 -22.52
C LEU A 680 -30.23 -24.40 -21.90
N GLN A 681 -30.74 -24.16 -20.68
CA GLN A 681 -31.63 -25.04 -19.91
C GLN A 681 -31.01 -26.30 -19.24
N GLY A 682 -29.68 -26.51 -19.31
CA GLY A 682 -29.09 -27.66 -18.61
C GLY A 682 -27.57 -27.81 -18.70
N ILE A 683 -27.06 -28.89 -18.10
CA ILE A 683 -25.64 -29.26 -18.09
C ILE A 683 -25.52 -30.70 -18.59
N HIS A 684 -24.77 -30.91 -19.67
CA HIS A 684 -24.42 -32.22 -20.20
C HIS A 684 -23.15 -32.73 -19.51
N LEU A 685 -23.23 -33.92 -18.93
CA LEU A 685 -22.12 -34.60 -18.27
C LEU A 685 -21.60 -35.68 -19.21
N ILE A 686 -20.36 -35.52 -19.64
CA ILE A 686 -19.71 -36.28 -20.70
C ILE A 686 -18.61 -37.14 -20.09
N SER A 687 -18.54 -38.40 -20.54
CA SER A 687 -17.46 -39.31 -20.21
C SER A 687 -16.65 -39.66 -21.45
N PHE A 688 -15.33 -39.74 -21.28
CA PHE A 688 -14.40 -40.26 -22.27
C PHE A 688 -13.92 -41.64 -21.84
N SER A 689 -13.58 -42.47 -22.82
CA SER A 689 -13.08 -43.82 -22.60
C SER A 689 -11.62 -43.87 -22.13
N ASP A 690 -10.87 -42.80 -22.37
CA ASP A 690 -9.46 -42.63 -21.98
C ASP A 690 -9.09 -41.15 -21.85
N THR A 691 -7.81 -40.89 -21.56
CA THR A 691 -7.22 -39.56 -21.43
C THR A 691 -6.91 -38.87 -22.76
N ASN A 692 -7.16 -39.53 -23.90
CA ASN A 692 -7.04 -38.93 -25.23
C ASN A 692 -8.36 -38.34 -25.73
N PHE A 693 -9.32 -38.14 -24.83
CA PHE A 693 -10.69 -37.77 -25.17
C PHE A 693 -11.38 -38.78 -26.10
N THR A 694 -10.98 -40.06 -26.05
CA THR A 694 -11.50 -41.07 -26.97
C THR A 694 -12.95 -41.40 -26.66
N SER A 695 -13.79 -41.57 -27.69
CA SER A 695 -15.19 -41.99 -27.59
C SER A 695 -16.01 -41.15 -26.58
N PRO A 696 -16.15 -39.83 -26.80
CA PRO A 696 -16.99 -38.98 -25.97
C PRO A 696 -18.45 -39.48 -25.95
N THR A 697 -19.04 -39.59 -24.76
CA THR A 697 -20.43 -40.04 -24.58
C THR A 697 -21.15 -39.20 -23.54
N ILE A 698 -22.43 -38.90 -23.76
CA ILE A 698 -23.27 -38.22 -22.76
C ILE A 698 -23.68 -39.27 -21.71
N THR A 699 -23.16 -39.10 -20.49
CA THR A 699 -23.44 -39.99 -19.36
C THR A 699 -24.70 -39.56 -18.64
N ARG A 700 -24.92 -38.25 -18.49
CA ARG A 700 -26.10 -37.68 -17.83
C ARG A 700 -26.37 -36.25 -18.30
N VAL A 701 -27.60 -35.77 -18.13
CA VAL A 701 -27.95 -34.36 -18.31
C VAL A 701 -28.69 -33.86 -17.06
N LEU A 702 -28.27 -32.72 -16.53
CA LEU A 702 -28.95 -32.00 -15.45
C LEU A 702 -29.85 -30.91 -16.09
N TRP A 703 -31.16 -30.94 -15.86
CA TRP A 703 -32.11 -29.98 -16.46
C TRP A 703 -32.80 -29.10 -15.41
N ALA A 704 -33.22 -27.90 -15.82
CA ALA A 704 -34.22 -27.11 -15.11
C ALA A 704 -35.64 -27.53 -15.56
N ASP A 705 -36.51 -27.91 -14.63
CA ASP A 705 -37.93 -28.18 -14.94
C ASP A 705 -38.61 -26.87 -15.36
N SER A 706 -39.14 -26.84 -16.60
CA SER A 706 -40.23 -25.93 -16.92
C SER A 706 -41.36 -26.73 -17.55
N SER A 707 -42.44 -26.86 -16.79
CA SER A 707 -43.71 -27.44 -17.20
C SER A 707 -44.43 -26.70 -18.36
N ASN A 708 -43.70 -25.91 -19.17
CA ASN A 708 -44.26 -24.99 -20.16
C ASN A 708 -43.42 -24.76 -21.44
N ILE A 709 -42.63 -25.72 -21.91
CA ILE A 709 -42.02 -25.62 -23.25
C ILE A 709 -43.03 -26.10 -24.32
N PRO A 710 -43.40 -25.32 -25.35
CA PRO A 710 -44.39 -25.71 -26.37
C PRO A 710 -43.89 -26.70 -27.43
N TYR A 711 -42.71 -27.31 -27.26
CA TYR A 711 -42.11 -28.17 -28.26
C TYR A 711 -42.34 -29.65 -27.94
N THR A 712 -43.43 -30.20 -28.48
CA THR A 712 -43.68 -31.65 -28.48
C THR A 712 -42.80 -32.33 -29.52
N HIS A 713 -41.69 -32.96 -29.12
CA HIS A 713 -40.93 -33.89 -29.97
C HIS A 713 -40.94 -35.31 -29.36
N ALA A 714 -41.44 -36.26 -30.15
CA ALA A 714 -41.83 -37.61 -29.75
C ALA A 714 -40.67 -38.63 -29.58
N LEU A 715 -39.45 -38.18 -29.27
CA LEU A 715 -38.27 -39.07 -29.11
C LEU A 715 -37.87 -39.33 -27.64
N TYR A 716 -38.53 -38.72 -26.66
CA TYR A 716 -38.20 -38.84 -25.24
C TYR A 716 -39.06 -39.86 -24.47
N ASN A 717 -39.27 -41.05 -25.06
CA ASN A 717 -39.93 -42.18 -24.38
C ASN A 717 -38.95 -43.17 -23.73
N ALA A 718 -37.81 -42.67 -23.25
CA ALA A 718 -37.04 -43.36 -22.22
C ALA A 718 -37.22 -42.57 -20.91
N THR A 719 -38.26 -42.96 -20.18
CA THR A 719 -38.65 -42.41 -18.89
C THR A 719 -37.51 -42.56 -17.88
N PHE A 720 -36.71 -41.50 -17.69
CA PHE A 720 -36.05 -41.25 -16.40
C PHE A 720 -36.79 -40.09 -15.75
N PRO A 721 -37.77 -40.37 -14.86
CA PRO A 721 -38.46 -39.31 -14.15
C PRO A 721 -37.44 -38.60 -13.25
N MET A 722 -37.04 -37.39 -13.62
CA MET A 722 -36.45 -36.44 -12.68
C MET A 722 -37.57 -35.96 -11.75
N THR A 723 -37.89 -36.77 -10.75
CA THR A 723 -38.54 -36.26 -9.56
C THR A 723 -37.45 -35.70 -8.66
N SER A 724 -37.46 -34.37 -8.48
CA SER A 724 -36.81 -33.59 -7.43
C SER A 724 -35.32 -33.29 -7.53
N ILE A 725 -34.91 -32.47 -8.50
CA ILE A 725 -34.04 -31.34 -8.16
C ILE A 725 -34.65 -30.08 -8.78
N ASN A 726 -35.60 -29.47 -8.05
CA ASN A 726 -36.25 -28.22 -8.46
C ASN A 726 -35.33 -27.05 -8.10
N TYR A 727 -34.65 -26.47 -9.08
CA TYR A 727 -34.07 -25.13 -8.96
C TYR A 727 -34.93 -24.16 -9.75
N HIS A 728 -35.61 -23.26 -9.07
CA HIS A 728 -36.54 -22.30 -9.68
C HIS A 728 -35.81 -21.34 -10.64
N THR A 729 -35.97 -21.52 -11.95
CA THR A 729 -35.64 -20.46 -12.92
C THR A 729 -36.88 -20.14 -13.76
N ALA A 730 -37.50 -18.99 -13.50
CA ALA A 730 -38.61 -18.46 -14.32
C ALA A 730 -38.12 -17.91 -15.67
N THR A 731 -36.81 -17.83 -15.90
CA THR A 731 -36.15 -17.25 -17.08
C THR A 731 -35.11 -18.21 -17.67
N LEU A 732 -35.07 -18.29 -19.01
CA LEU A 732 -34.10 -19.10 -19.78
C LEU A 732 -32.67 -18.57 -19.53
N THR A 733 -31.82 -19.34 -18.83
CA THR A 733 -30.42 -18.96 -18.57
C THR A 733 -29.48 -20.14 -18.74
N VAL A 734 -28.24 -19.85 -19.16
CA VAL A 734 -27.15 -20.84 -19.24
C VAL A 734 -26.40 -20.86 -17.91
N PRO A 735 -26.06 -22.03 -17.34
CA PRO A 735 -25.17 -22.12 -16.19
C PRO A 735 -23.75 -21.63 -16.53
N TRP A 736 -23.20 -20.73 -15.72
CA TRP A 736 -21.84 -20.20 -15.87
C TRP A 736 -20.94 -20.70 -14.73
N ASN A 737 -19.61 -20.58 -14.88
CA ASN A 737 -18.61 -20.89 -13.85
C ASN A 737 -18.77 -22.31 -13.28
N LEU A 738 -18.58 -23.31 -14.13
CA LEU A 738 -18.59 -24.71 -13.70
C LEU A 738 -17.24 -25.04 -13.06
N ASN A 739 -17.26 -25.74 -11.92
CA ASN A 739 -16.08 -26.36 -11.31
C ASN A 739 -16.39 -27.82 -11.02
N LEU A 740 -15.56 -28.74 -11.52
CA LEU A 740 -15.73 -30.18 -11.34
C LEU A 740 -14.61 -30.70 -10.43
N THR A 741 -14.95 -31.47 -9.40
CA THR A 741 -13.94 -32.06 -8.51
C THR A 741 -13.08 -33.09 -9.25
N ASP A 742 -11.88 -33.33 -8.74
CA ASP A 742 -10.89 -34.24 -9.33
C ASP A 742 -11.45 -35.64 -9.60
N ASP A 743 -12.29 -36.12 -8.68
CA ASP A 743 -12.94 -37.42 -8.71
C ASP A 743 -14.32 -37.42 -9.39
N ALA A 744 -14.72 -36.28 -9.95
CA ALA A 744 -16.01 -36.01 -10.58
C ALA A 744 -17.25 -36.27 -9.70
N LYS A 745 -17.09 -36.25 -8.37
CA LYS A 745 -18.21 -36.39 -7.41
C LYS A 745 -18.86 -35.09 -6.98
N GLY A 746 -18.28 -33.94 -7.29
CA GLY A 746 -18.86 -32.64 -7.00
C GLY A 746 -18.84 -31.73 -8.23
N LEU A 747 -19.94 -31.02 -8.47
CA LEU A 747 -20.05 -30.02 -9.53
C LEU A 747 -20.66 -28.74 -8.96
N SER A 748 -19.90 -27.64 -9.00
CA SER A 748 -20.42 -26.30 -8.70
C SER A 748 -20.83 -25.57 -9.97
N PHE A 749 -21.88 -24.75 -9.90
CA PHE A 749 -22.31 -23.89 -11.00
C PHE A 749 -23.21 -22.75 -10.53
N LYS A 750 -23.21 -21.65 -11.29
CA LYS A 750 -24.05 -20.47 -11.04
C LYS A 750 -25.31 -20.48 -11.91
N THR A 751 -26.46 -20.20 -11.29
CA THR A 751 -27.72 -19.85 -11.97
C THR A 751 -28.08 -18.38 -11.70
N PHE A 752 -29.24 -17.91 -12.20
CA PHE A 752 -29.60 -16.49 -12.09
C PHE A 752 -29.79 -15.99 -10.64
N HIS A 753 -30.30 -16.84 -9.74
CA HIS A 753 -30.60 -16.46 -8.35
C HIS A 753 -29.72 -17.17 -7.30
N HIS A 754 -29.16 -18.34 -7.62
CA HIS A 754 -28.42 -19.17 -6.66
C HIS A 754 -27.15 -19.74 -7.27
N ASN A 755 -26.17 -20.01 -6.43
CA ASN A 755 -25.05 -20.87 -6.78
C ASN A 755 -25.28 -22.23 -6.11
N ASN A 756 -24.93 -23.30 -6.82
CA ASN A 756 -25.31 -24.65 -6.44
C ASN A 756 -24.07 -25.54 -6.47
N ILE A 757 -23.98 -26.47 -5.51
CA ILE A 757 -23.07 -27.61 -5.57
C ILE A 757 -23.94 -28.87 -5.58
N VAL A 758 -23.79 -29.66 -6.63
CA VAL A 758 -24.39 -30.99 -6.75
C VAL A 758 -23.33 -32.03 -6.46
N SER A 759 -23.65 -33.00 -5.60
CA SER A 759 -22.83 -34.17 -5.36
C SER A 759 -23.35 -35.39 -6.12
N PHE A 760 -22.45 -36.29 -6.48
CA PHE A 760 -22.73 -37.57 -7.11
C PHE A 760 -22.26 -38.71 -6.21
N SER A 761 -22.97 -39.83 -6.27
CA SER A 761 -22.63 -41.03 -5.49
C SER A 761 -21.38 -41.76 -5.99
N ASP A 762 -20.95 -41.50 -7.22
CA ASP A 762 -19.78 -42.11 -7.86
C ASP A 762 -19.12 -41.14 -8.87
N ASN A 763 -17.99 -41.57 -9.45
CA ASN A 763 -17.26 -40.84 -10.49
C ASN A 763 -17.86 -41.02 -11.91
N ASN A 764 -19.09 -41.52 -12.01
CA ASN A 764 -19.81 -41.71 -13.26
C ASN A 764 -21.13 -40.91 -13.28
N PHE A 765 -21.16 -39.86 -12.46
CA PHE A 765 -22.28 -38.94 -12.34
C PHE A 765 -23.59 -39.61 -11.87
N SER A 766 -23.54 -40.73 -11.14
CA SER A 766 -24.75 -41.40 -10.65
C SER A 766 -25.37 -40.69 -9.46
N ASN A 767 -26.71 -40.69 -9.39
CA ASN A 767 -27.51 -40.19 -8.26
C ASN A 767 -27.15 -38.74 -7.84
N PRO A 768 -27.34 -37.75 -8.73
CA PRO A 768 -27.09 -36.35 -8.39
C PRO A 768 -27.96 -35.92 -7.21
N THR A 769 -27.37 -35.21 -6.24
CA THR A 769 -28.06 -34.65 -5.08
C THR A 769 -27.62 -33.20 -4.88
N LEU A 770 -28.56 -32.31 -4.56
CA LEU A 770 -28.22 -30.95 -4.15
C LEU A 770 -27.52 -30.96 -2.79
N ALA A 771 -26.24 -30.59 -2.74
CA ALA A 771 -25.45 -30.61 -1.52
C ALA A 771 -25.44 -29.25 -0.79
N VAL A 772 -25.12 -28.18 -1.53
CA VAL A 772 -24.97 -26.81 -1.00
C VAL A 772 -25.66 -25.83 -1.94
N GLN A 773 -26.39 -24.88 -1.38
CA GLN A 773 -26.76 -23.66 -2.11
C GLN A 773 -26.21 -22.44 -1.39
N PHE A 774 -25.75 -21.47 -2.15
CA PHE A 774 -25.20 -20.24 -1.58
C PHE A 774 -25.63 -19.01 -2.37
N ALA A 775 -26.08 -18.02 -1.63
CA ALA A 775 -26.64 -16.77 -2.13
C ALA A 775 -26.50 -15.68 -1.06
N HIS A 776 -26.71 -14.43 -1.46
CA HIS A 776 -26.75 -13.29 -0.53
C HIS A 776 -27.81 -13.50 0.55
N ASP A 777 -29.07 -13.69 0.12
CA ASP A 777 -30.17 -14.11 0.98
C ASP A 777 -30.59 -15.55 0.63
N CYS A 778 -30.36 -16.47 1.57
CA CYS A 778 -30.78 -17.85 1.43
C CYS A 778 -32.22 -18.15 1.88
N SER A 779 -33.09 -17.13 2.03
CA SER A 779 -34.52 -17.31 2.31
C SER A 779 -35.26 -18.20 1.30
N SER A 780 -34.74 -18.33 0.08
CA SER A 780 -35.27 -19.17 -1.00
C SER A 780 -34.43 -20.43 -1.30
N CYS A 781 -33.37 -20.69 -0.52
CA CYS A 781 -32.51 -21.86 -0.69
C CYS A 781 -33.21 -23.14 -0.18
N THR A 782 -33.03 -24.26 -0.89
CA THR A 782 -33.61 -25.58 -0.63
C THR A 782 -32.56 -26.66 -0.35
N GLY A 783 -31.27 -26.32 -0.34
CA GLY A 783 -30.17 -27.23 0.00
C GLY A 783 -30.10 -27.59 1.48
N SER A 784 -29.36 -28.66 1.80
CA SER A 784 -29.17 -29.13 3.19
C SER A 784 -28.10 -28.34 3.96
N ASN A 785 -27.14 -27.75 3.26
CA ASN A 785 -26.04 -26.98 3.82
C ASN A 785 -25.98 -25.59 3.18
N ASN A 786 -26.98 -24.74 3.46
CA ASN A 786 -27.09 -23.42 2.81
C ASN A 786 -26.09 -22.41 3.41
N ILE A 787 -25.45 -21.61 2.56
CA ILE A 787 -24.56 -20.51 2.97
C ILE A 787 -25.23 -19.19 2.59
N SER A 788 -25.52 -18.34 3.59
CA SER A 788 -25.99 -16.96 3.40
C SER A 788 -24.85 -16.00 3.75
N PHE A 789 -24.75 -14.85 3.08
CA PHE A 789 -23.74 -13.84 3.38
C PHE A 789 -24.30 -12.43 3.22
N ASP A 790 -23.92 -11.51 4.10
CA ASP A 790 -24.43 -10.13 4.12
C ASP A 790 -24.03 -9.32 2.88
N ALA A 791 -24.95 -8.46 2.42
CA ALA A 791 -24.67 -7.37 1.49
C ALA A 791 -25.56 -6.16 1.84
N PRO A 792 -25.11 -4.93 1.54
CA PRO A 792 -25.84 -3.69 1.81
C PRO A 792 -27.27 -3.73 1.27
N ALA A 793 -28.20 -3.20 2.06
CA ALA A 793 -29.60 -3.09 1.70
C ALA A 793 -29.77 -2.39 0.34
N GLY A 794 -30.33 -3.10 -0.65
CA GLY A 794 -30.66 -2.56 -1.98
C GLY A 794 -29.81 -3.07 -3.15
N SER A 795 -28.79 -3.90 -2.94
CA SER A 795 -28.04 -4.52 -4.04
C SER A 795 -28.64 -5.88 -4.45
N ASN A 796 -29.05 -6.02 -5.71
CA ASN A 796 -29.67 -7.24 -6.25
C ASN A 796 -28.65 -8.19 -6.91
N ARG A 797 -27.34 -8.03 -6.66
CA ARG A 797 -26.28 -8.70 -7.42
C ARG A 797 -25.49 -9.69 -6.55
N GLY A 798 -25.99 -10.91 -6.41
CA GLY A 798 -25.32 -12.03 -5.75
C GLY A 798 -24.00 -12.47 -6.42
N VAL A 799 -23.16 -13.20 -5.65
CA VAL A 799 -21.84 -13.79 -5.98
C VAL A 799 -21.32 -13.51 -7.39
N ARG A 800 -20.25 -12.71 -7.56
CA ARG A 800 -19.69 -12.47 -8.90
C ARG A 800 -18.95 -13.69 -9.44
N ALA A 801 -18.07 -14.28 -8.64
CA ALA A 801 -17.25 -15.44 -8.95
C ALA A 801 -17.21 -16.42 -7.76
N HIS A 802 -17.02 -17.69 -8.04
CA HIS A 802 -16.75 -18.71 -7.03
C HIS A 802 -15.84 -19.79 -7.63
N ALA A 803 -15.08 -20.46 -6.77
CA ALA A 803 -14.24 -21.58 -7.15
C ALA A 803 -14.34 -22.69 -6.10
N LEU A 804 -14.33 -23.95 -6.56
CA LEU A 804 -14.32 -25.14 -5.72
C LEU A 804 -12.99 -25.86 -5.96
N SER A 805 -12.28 -26.24 -4.89
CA SER A 805 -11.05 -27.02 -5.00
C SER A 805 -11.33 -28.41 -5.59
N GLY A 806 -10.35 -28.95 -6.32
CA GLY A 806 -10.45 -30.28 -6.93
C GLY A 806 -10.73 -31.39 -5.91
N ASP A 807 -10.21 -31.28 -4.69
CA ASP A 807 -10.46 -32.23 -3.60
C ASP A 807 -11.84 -32.06 -2.93
N GLY A 808 -12.60 -31.05 -3.32
CA GLY A 808 -13.95 -30.75 -2.82
C GLY A 808 -14.01 -30.22 -1.39
N ARG A 809 -12.90 -29.78 -0.80
CA ARG A 809 -12.86 -29.32 0.61
C ARG A 809 -12.90 -27.81 0.79
N THR A 810 -12.57 -27.03 -0.24
CA THR A 810 -12.46 -25.58 -0.14
C THR A 810 -13.36 -24.92 -1.17
N LEU A 811 -14.25 -24.03 -0.74
CA LEU A 811 -15.09 -23.19 -1.59
C LEU A 811 -14.74 -21.72 -1.34
N LEU A 812 -14.38 -20.99 -2.39
CA LEU A 812 -14.22 -19.54 -2.34
C LEU A 812 -15.38 -18.84 -3.03
N ILE A 813 -15.83 -17.73 -2.43
CA ILE A 813 -16.97 -16.94 -2.91
C ILE A 813 -16.59 -15.46 -2.89
N SER A 814 -16.76 -14.74 -4.01
CA SER A 814 -16.63 -13.28 -4.03
C SER A 814 -17.96 -12.57 -3.73
N SER A 815 -17.94 -11.58 -2.83
CA SER A 815 -19.09 -10.70 -2.57
C SER A 815 -19.10 -9.50 -3.55
N ASN A 816 -20.19 -8.73 -3.56
CA ASN A 816 -20.41 -7.61 -4.49
C ASN A 816 -20.76 -6.32 -3.73
N THR A 817 -19.98 -6.02 -2.69
CA THR A 817 -20.08 -4.75 -1.96
C THR A 817 -19.34 -3.66 -2.71
N VAL A 818 -19.87 -2.45 -2.69
CA VAL A 818 -19.61 -1.39 -3.69
C VAL A 818 -18.17 -0.87 -3.65
N ASP A 819 -17.43 -1.13 -2.58
CA ASP A 819 -16.06 -0.62 -2.41
C ASP A 819 -15.07 -1.69 -1.90
N ASP A 820 -15.53 -2.94 -1.68
CA ASP A 820 -14.79 -3.97 -0.94
C ASP A 820 -14.97 -5.36 -1.60
N TYR A 821 -13.96 -5.87 -2.33
CA TYR A 821 -14.01 -7.18 -3.02
C TYR A 821 -13.56 -8.33 -2.12
N ILE A 822 -14.35 -8.60 -1.07
CA ILE A 822 -14.08 -9.66 -0.11
C ILE A 822 -14.27 -11.03 -0.76
N ILE A 823 -13.24 -11.88 -0.63
CA ILE A 823 -13.27 -13.29 -0.95
C ILE A 823 -13.39 -14.09 0.34
N LYS A 824 -14.49 -14.85 0.47
CA LYS A 824 -14.77 -15.69 1.64
C LYS A 824 -14.41 -17.14 1.35
N THR A 825 -13.65 -17.75 2.25
CA THR A 825 -13.20 -19.14 2.17
C THR A 825 -14.02 -20.02 3.11
N TYR A 826 -14.75 -20.97 2.55
CA TYR A 826 -15.50 -21.97 3.28
C TYR A 826 -14.82 -23.33 3.20
N GLY A 827 -14.66 -23.97 4.35
CA GLY A 827 -14.15 -25.33 4.49
C GLY A 827 -15.29 -26.33 4.70
N PHE A 828 -15.18 -27.48 4.05
CA PHE A 828 -16.08 -28.63 4.26
C PHE A 828 -15.38 -29.71 5.09
N SER A 829 -16.15 -30.37 5.96
CA SER A 829 -15.63 -31.45 6.78
C SER A 829 -15.37 -32.75 6.00
N ASP A 830 -16.00 -32.90 4.82
CA ASP A 830 -15.89 -34.06 3.94
C ASP A 830 -16.24 -33.70 2.47
N THR A 831 -16.09 -34.67 1.57
CA THR A 831 -16.44 -34.54 0.14
C THR A 831 -17.93 -34.67 -0.16
N SER A 832 -18.78 -34.80 0.87
CA SER A 832 -20.23 -34.68 0.75
C SER A 832 -20.72 -33.24 1.00
N PHE A 833 -19.77 -32.32 1.22
CA PHE A 833 -20.00 -30.89 1.45
C PHE A 833 -20.82 -30.60 2.71
N SER A 834 -20.62 -31.42 3.75
CA SER A 834 -21.32 -31.28 5.03
C SER A 834 -20.66 -30.22 5.93
N ASN A 835 -21.50 -29.47 6.66
CA ASN A 835 -21.09 -28.45 7.65
C ASN A 835 -20.10 -27.40 7.10
N PRO A 836 -20.50 -26.58 6.11
CA PRO A 836 -19.65 -25.48 5.64
C PRO A 836 -19.30 -24.53 6.79
N THR A 837 -18.01 -24.25 6.96
CA THR A 837 -17.49 -23.35 7.99
C THR A 837 -16.69 -22.23 7.32
N LEU A 838 -16.92 -20.97 7.70
CA LEU A 838 -16.08 -19.87 7.25
C LEU A 838 -14.71 -19.99 7.93
N VAL A 839 -13.64 -20.09 7.15
CA VAL A 839 -12.27 -20.36 7.64
C VAL A 839 -11.37 -19.13 7.52
N SER A 840 -11.65 -18.26 6.54
CA SER A 840 -11.00 -16.96 6.37
C SER A 840 -11.78 -16.11 5.37
N SER A 841 -11.56 -14.80 5.40
CA SER A 841 -11.80 -13.96 4.24
C SER A 841 -10.63 -13.01 4.03
N PHE A 842 -10.48 -12.53 2.80
CA PHE A 842 -9.44 -11.59 2.43
C PHE A 842 -9.93 -10.71 1.29
N TYR A 843 -9.24 -9.60 1.07
CA TYR A 843 -9.55 -8.66 0.01
C TYR A 843 -8.70 -8.93 -1.21
N ALA A 844 -9.34 -8.97 -2.38
CA ALA A 844 -8.64 -8.91 -3.65
C ALA A 844 -8.01 -7.49 -3.82
N LEU A 845 -6.75 -7.38 -4.25
CA LEU A 845 -5.96 -6.12 -4.13
C LEU A 845 -6.20 -5.08 -5.23
N ASN A 846 -6.77 -5.49 -6.37
CA ASN A 846 -6.92 -4.67 -7.56
C ASN A 846 -8.31 -4.01 -7.62
N ASP A 847 -8.35 -2.71 -7.29
CA ASP A 847 -9.52 -1.85 -7.47
C ASP A 847 -9.33 -0.98 -8.73
N GLY A 848 -9.70 -1.52 -9.89
CA GLY A 848 -9.83 -0.76 -11.15
C GLY A 848 -10.91 0.33 -11.14
N GLY A 849 -11.29 0.85 -9.97
CA GLY A 849 -12.37 1.79 -9.73
C GLY A 849 -13.68 1.11 -9.34
N SER A 850 -14.57 1.92 -8.75
CA SER A 850 -15.81 1.62 -8.01
C SER A 850 -16.92 0.78 -8.69
N ASN A 851 -16.64 0.00 -9.75
CA ASN A 851 -17.61 -0.88 -10.40
C ASN A 851 -17.08 -2.28 -10.81
N TYR A 852 -15.80 -2.60 -10.66
CA TYR A 852 -15.13 -3.67 -11.42
C TYR A 852 -14.42 -4.77 -10.60
N GLY A 853 -15.16 -5.51 -9.77
CA GLY A 853 -14.63 -6.61 -8.94
C GLY A 853 -14.17 -7.89 -9.65
N VAL A 854 -13.79 -8.87 -8.83
CA VAL A 854 -13.40 -10.23 -9.24
C VAL A 854 -14.49 -10.88 -10.10
N ASN A 855 -14.17 -11.11 -11.38
CA ASN A 855 -15.09 -11.67 -12.37
C ASN A 855 -14.84 -13.15 -12.65
N SER A 856 -13.61 -13.62 -12.43
CA SER A 856 -13.22 -15.02 -12.61
C SER A 856 -12.33 -15.47 -11.45
N MET A 857 -12.41 -16.76 -11.11
CA MET A 857 -11.71 -17.35 -9.97
C MET A 857 -11.38 -18.80 -10.29
N SER A 858 -10.20 -19.28 -9.91
CA SER A 858 -9.80 -20.69 -10.03
C SER A 858 -8.96 -21.12 -8.83
N LEU A 859 -9.12 -22.38 -8.41
CA LEU A 859 -8.33 -23.01 -7.34
C LEU A 859 -7.50 -24.17 -7.88
N SER A 860 -6.37 -24.48 -7.24
CA SER A 860 -5.71 -25.78 -7.37
C SER A 860 -6.53 -26.90 -6.75
N SER A 861 -6.14 -28.15 -7.01
CA SER A 861 -6.83 -29.33 -6.50
C SER A 861 -6.88 -29.40 -4.97
N ASP A 862 -5.81 -29.03 -4.28
CA ASP A 862 -5.74 -28.99 -2.81
C ASP A 862 -6.33 -27.70 -2.19
N GLY A 863 -6.71 -26.74 -3.03
CA GLY A 863 -7.19 -25.44 -2.61
C GLY A 863 -6.14 -24.60 -1.89
N SER A 864 -4.83 -24.83 -2.14
CA SER A 864 -3.76 -23.95 -1.66
C SER A 864 -3.42 -22.81 -2.62
N ASN A 865 -3.78 -22.90 -3.90
CA ASN A 865 -3.47 -21.88 -4.89
C ASN A 865 -4.75 -21.28 -5.46
N LEU A 866 -4.72 -19.98 -5.72
CA LEU A 866 -5.85 -19.22 -6.22
C LEU A 866 -5.39 -18.23 -7.28
N ALA A 867 -6.15 -18.15 -8.35
CA ALA A 867 -6.05 -17.10 -9.35
C ALA A 867 -7.36 -16.30 -9.39
N LEU A 868 -7.26 -14.97 -9.35
CA LEU A 868 -8.38 -14.02 -9.41
C LEU A 868 -8.26 -13.14 -10.65
N GLY A 869 -9.27 -13.12 -11.53
CA GLY A 869 -9.30 -12.22 -12.68
C GLY A 869 -10.24 -11.03 -12.49
N PHE A 870 -9.77 -9.82 -12.83
CA PHE A 870 -10.45 -8.55 -12.58
C PHE A 870 -10.98 -7.89 -13.86
N GLY A 871 -11.97 -7.00 -13.72
CA GLY A 871 -12.63 -6.33 -14.85
C GLY A 871 -11.93 -5.07 -15.41
N HIS A 872 -12.15 -4.80 -16.70
CA HIS A 872 -11.89 -3.57 -17.49
C HIS A 872 -10.43 -3.04 -17.56
N GLN A 873 -9.52 -3.40 -16.66
CA GLN A 873 -8.08 -3.05 -16.80
C GLN A 873 -7.19 -4.26 -17.10
N GLY A 874 -7.74 -5.46 -17.02
CA GLY A 874 -7.10 -6.67 -17.51
C GLY A 874 -5.94 -7.16 -16.64
N SER A 875 -6.23 -7.82 -15.52
CA SER A 875 -5.22 -8.35 -14.61
C SER A 875 -5.65 -9.67 -13.94
N VAL A 876 -4.65 -10.43 -13.50
CA VAL A 876 -4.79 -11.65 -12.72
C VAL A 876 -3.94 -11.56 -11.47
N GLU A 877 -4.55 -11.71 -10.30
CA GLU A 877 -3.82 -11.86 -9.04
C GLU A 877 -3.66 -13.33 -8.68
N LEU A 878 -2.49 -13.66 -8.14
CA LEU A 878 -2.11 -15.00 -7.72
C LEU A 878 -1.90 -15.01 -6.22
N TRP A 879 -2.54 -15.98 -5.57
CA TRP A 879 -2.57 -16.11 -4.12
C TRP A 879 -2.28 -17.55 -3.71
N THR A 880 -1.57 -17.72 -2.60
CA THR A 880 -1.33 -19.02 -1.97
C THR A 880 -1.94 -19.03 -0.59
N SER A 881 -2.48 -20.14 -0.11
CA SER A 881 -2.79 -20.33 1.30
C SER A 881 -1.82 -21.29 1.95
N SER A 882 -1.46 -20.97 3.19
CA SER A 882 -0.72 -21.88 4.06
C SER A 882 -1.56 -22.16 5.30
N ASN A 883 -1.48 -23.40 5.81
CA ASN A 883 -2.00 -23.73 7.13
C ASN A 883 -0.96 -23.23 8.14
N TYR A 884 -0.97 -21.93 8.44
CA TYR A 884 0.04 -21.33 9.33
C TYR A 884 -0.58 -20.37 10.34
N LEU A 885 -0.20 -20.55 11.61
CA LEU A 885 -0.51 -19.68 12.74
C LEU A 885 0.33 -18.40 12.61
N ASP A 886 -0.01 -17.50 11.69
CA ASP A 886 0.83 -16.33 11.37
C ASP A 886 0.72 -15.18 12.38
N GLY A 887 0.55 -15.51 13.66
CA GLY A 887 0.60 -14.50 14.71
C GLY A 887 -0.59 -13.54 14.74
N THR A 888 -1.43 -13.44 13.70
CA THR A 888 -2.65 -12.62 13.69
C THR A 888 -3.75 -13.20 12.78
N ALA A 889 -5.00 -12.77 12.95
CA ALA A 889 -6.13 -13.09 12.07
C ALA A 889 -6.52 -11.88 11.21
N TYR A 890 -6.90 -12.11 9.94
CA TYR A 890 -7.39 -11.07 9.03
C TYR A 890 -8.66 -10.41 9.57
N THR A 891 -8.69 -9.07 9.60
CA THR A 891 -9.89 -8.30 9.96
C THR A 891 -10.62 -7.83 8.70
N GLU A 892 -11.96 -7.95 8.69
CA GLU A 892 -12.81 -7.74 7.50
C GLU A 892 -13.53 -6.37 7.48
N ASP A 893 -13.40 -5.54 8.52
CA ASP A 893 -14.08 -4.24 8.64
C ASP A 893 -13.35 -3.33 9.64
N SER A 894 -13.53 -2.02 9.50
CA SER A 894 -13.19 -0.96 10.47
C SER A 894 -13.69 -1.21 11.90
N SER A 895 -14.66 -2.11 12.08
CA SER A 895 -15.21 -2.51 13.38
C SER A 895 -14.57 -3.78 13.97
N SER A 896 -13.68 -4.45 13.25
CA SER A 896 -13.14 -5.76 13.61
C SER A 896 -11.83 -5.68 14.42
N ASP A 897 -11.66 -6.55 15.40
CA ASP A 897 -10.48 -6.58 16.27
C ASP A 897 -9.28 -7.25 15.60
N ILE A 898 -8.08 -6.65 15.67
CA ILE A 898 -6.88 -7.41 15.32
C ILE A 898 -6.62 -8.45 16.40
N THR A 899 -6.61 -9.73 16.03
CA THR A 899 -6.18 -10.79 16.95
C THR A 899 -4.68 -10.95 16.85
N ILE A 900 -3.94 -10.90 17.97
CA ILE A 900 -2.52 -11.20 18.10
C ILE A 900 -2.36 -12.55 18.81
N SER A 901 -1.56 -13.43 18.24
CA SER A 901 -1.17 -14.70 18.83
C SER A 901 -0.30 -14.44 20.03
N VAL A 902 -0.65 -15.10 21.13
CA VAL A 902 0.13 -15.05 22.36
C VAL A 902 1.57 -15.50 22.15
N GLY A 903 1.81 -16.56 21.35
CA GLY A 903 3.16 -17.08 21.13
C GLY A 903 4.08 -16.11 20.36
N ALA A 904 3.52 -15.31 19.44
CA ALA A 904 4.29 -14.30 18.72
C ALA A 904 4.66 -13.11 19.62
N LEU A 905 3.71 -12.68 20.46
CA LEU A 905 3.93 -11.63 21.45
C LEU A 905 4.96 -12.06 22.50
N GLU A 906 4.84 -13.27 23.03
CA GLU A 906 5.79 -13.84 24.00
C GLU A 906 7.20 -13.91 23.42
N ALA A 907 7.36 -14.33 22.16
CA ALA A 907 8.66 -14.39 21.50
C ALA A 907 9.37 -13.02 21.46
N LEU A 908 8.64 -11.94 21.17
CA LEU A 908 9.18 -10.58 21.19
C LEU A 908 9.60 -10.17 22.61
N LEU A 909 8.72 -10.34 23.59
CA LEU A 909 8.99 -9.97 24.98
C LEU A 909 10.16 -10.79 25.59
N ASP A 910 10.27 -12.07 25.25
CA ASP A 910 11.36 -12.97 25.67
C ASP A 910 12.71 -12.61 25.06
N THR A 911 12.71 -11.93 23.91
CA THR A 911 13.92 -11.34 23.32
C THR A 911 14.23 -9.93 23.85
N ASN A 912 13.55 -9.50 24.91
CA ASN A 912 13.67 -8.18 25.55
C ASN A 912 13.29 -7.01 24.63
N VAL A 913 12.32 -7.22 23.73
CA VAL A 913 11.71 -6.15 22.95
C VAL A 913 10.62 -5.47 23.78
N ASN A 914 10.55 -4.15 23.73
CA ASN A 914 9.47 -3.38 24.33
C ASN A 914 8.29 -3.31 23.36
N VAL A 915 7.11 -3.76 23.77
CA VAL A 915 5.90 -3.80 22.93
C VAL A 915 4.85 -2.86 23.49
N THR A 916 4.41 -1.90 22.67
CA THR A 916 3.30 -1.00 22.96
C THR A 916 2.13 -1.37 22.05
N LEU A 917 1.04 -1.82 22.68
CA LEU A 917 -0.24 -2.08 22.05
C LEU A 917 -1.16 -0.93 22.40
N GLN A 918 -1.47 -0.10 21.42
CA GLN A 918 -2.28 1.09 21.55
C GLN A 918 -3.57 0.88 20.75
N ALA A 919 -4.74 1.00 21.36
CA ALA A 919 -6.02 0.77 20.69
C ALA A 919 -6.90 2.00 20.88
N ASN A 920 -7.60 2.42 19.82
CA ASN A 920 -8.54 3.53 19.92
C ASN A 920 -9.77 3.21 20.78
N THR A 921 -10.13 1.93 20.90
CA THR A 921 -11.27 1.44 21.69
C THR A 921 -10.79 0.45 22.73
N ASP A 922 -10.64 -0.85 22.41
CA ASP A 922 -10.49 -1.88 23.44
C ASP A 922 -9.26 -2.76 23.22
N ILE A 923 -8.70 -3.24 24.34
CA ILE A 923 -7.70 -4.30 24.38
C ILE A 923 -8.25 -5.47 25.19
N ILE A 924 -8.32 -6.67 24.59
CA ILE A 924 -8.84 -7.89 25.22
C ILE A 924 -7.75 -8.95 25.30
N ILE A 925 -7.55 -9.59 26.46
CA ILE A 925 -6.58 -10.68 26.68
C ILE A 925 -7.31 -11.99 26.95
N ASN A 926 -7.42 -12.84 25.93
CA ASN A 926 -8.14 -14.12 25.96
C ASN A 926 -7.23 -15.35 26.08
N ALA A 927 -5.91 -15.18 26.07
CA ALA A 927 -4.92 -16.24 26.32
C ALA A 927 -3.94 -15.81 27.43
N PRO A 928 -3.44 -16.75 28.26
CA PRO A 928 -2.48 -16.42 29.31
C PRO A 928 -1.14 -16.00 28.70
N ILE A 929 -0.56 -14.90 29.19
CA ILE A 929 0.75 -14.40 28.74
C ILE A 929 1.79 -14.76 29.79
N THR A 930 2.81 -15.53 29.42
CA THR A 930 3.91 -15.91 30.32
C THR A 930 5.26 -15.68 29.66
N THR A 931 6.06 -14.74 30.20
CA THR A 931 7.37 -14.39 29.63
C THR A 931 8.49 -14.48 30.65
N THR A 932 9.67 -14.85 30.16
CA THR A 932 10.95 -14.94 30.89
C THR A 932 11.89 -13.78 30.58
N GLY A 933 11.69 -13.08 29.47
CA GLY A 933 12.45 -11.86 29.13
C GLY A 933 12.01 -10.62 29.90
N THR A 934 12.84 -9.59 29.86
CA THR A 934 12.63 -8.31 30.52
C THR A 934 12.01 -7.25 29.60
N GLY A 935 11.45 -7.64 28.45
CA GLY A 935 10.73 -6.74 27.56
C GLY A 935 9.53 -6.10 28.26
N THR A 936 9.31 -4.81 28.05
CA THR A 936 8.15 -4.10 28.60
C THR A 936 6.91 -4.38 27.75
N LEU A 937 5.79 -4.72 28.39
CA LEU A 937 4.48 -4.77 27.74
C LEU A 937 3.64 -3.56 28.17
N SER A 938 3.22 -2.73 27.23
CA SER A 938 2.35 -1.58 27.47
C SER A 938 1.04 -1.74 26.74
N LEU A 939 -0.08 -1.75 27.46
CA LEU A 939 -1.44 -1.85 26.95
C LEU A 939 -2.13 -0.50 27.12
N HIS A 940 -2.49 0.17 26.03
CA HIS A 940 -3.11 1.49 26.03
C HIS A 940 -4.43 1.44 25.27
N ALA A 941 -5.56 1.53 25.96
CA ALA A 941 -6.87 1.49 25.34
C ALA A 941 -7.61 2.82 25.50
N GLY A 942 -8.21 3.31 24.42
CA GLY A 942 -9.06 4.50 24.46
C GLY A 942 -10.31 4.30 25.32
N ARG A 943 -10.77 3.06 25.49
CA ARG A 943 -11.90 2.68 26.34
C ARG A 943 -11.51 1.58 27.32
N ASP A 944 -11.51 0.29 26.94
CA ASP A 944 -11.39 -0.83 27.89
C ASP A 944 -10.07 -1.60 27.78
N VAL A 945 -9.55 -2.05 28.92
CA VAL A 945 -8.59 -3.17 28.97
C VAL A 945 -9.20 -4.34 29.73
N ASP A 946 -9.62 -5.36 28.98
CA ASP A 946 -10.26 -6.58 29.48
C ASP A 946 -9.26 -7.74 29.54
N ILE A 947 -8.79 -8.06 30.73
CA ILE A 947 -7.87 -9.15 30.96
C ILE A 947 -8.67 -10.37 31.41
N ASN A 948 -8.95 -11.30 30.50
CA ASN A 948 -9.72 -12.52 30.78
C ASN A 948 -8.83 -13.72 31.18
N LYS A 949 -7.50 -13.59 31.04
CA LYS A 949 -6.49 -14.59 31.40
C LYS A 949 -5.28 -13.95 32.07
N SER A 950 -4.64 -14.68 32.98
CA SER A 950 -3.50 -14.18 33.77
C SER A 950 -2.31 -13.72 32.91
N ILE A 951 -1.61 -12.69 33.39
CA ILE A 951 -0.38 -12.14 32.79
C ILE A 951 0.76 -12.32 33.79
N SER A 952 1.86 -12.93 33.37
CA SER A 952 3.07 -13.10 34.17
C SER A 952 4.30 -12.77 33.32
N THR A 953 4.83 -11.56 33.50
CA THR A 953 6.04 -11.10 32.81
C THR A 953 7.21 -10.93 33.77
N SER A 954 8.43 -11.08 33.25
CA SER A 954 9.65 -10.76 34.01
C SER A 954 10.10 -9.30 33.82
N GLY A 955 9.55 -8.61 32.81
CA GLY A 955 9.74 -7.19 32.55
C GLY A 955 8.67 -6.29 33.19
N ASN A 956 8.55 -5.06 32.70
CA ASN A 956 7.56 -4.10 33.17
C ASN A 956 6.21 -4.33 32.47
N LEU A 957 5.10 -4.06 33.17
CA LEU A 957 3.75 -4.09 32.62
C LEU A 957 3.08 -2.74 32.88
N ALA A 958 2.66 -2.05 31.82
CA ALA A 958 1.89 -0.82 31.90
C ALA A 958 0.49 -1.03 31.31
N ILE A 959 -0.54 -0.59 32.01
CA ILE A 959 -1.95 -0.71 31.60
C ILE A 959 -2.60 0.66 31.70
N ILE A 960 -3.12 1.18 30.60
CA ILE A 960 -3.83 2.44 30.51
C ILE A 960 -5.18 2.20 29.85
N ALA A 961 -6.27 2.66 30.47
CA ALA A 961 -7.62 2.62 29.91
C ALA A 961 -8.30 3.99 30.02
N SER A 962 -9.43 4.14 29.32
CA SER A 962 -10.14 5.43 29.19
C SER A 962 -9.19 6.55 28.77
N ASP A 963 -8.30 6.23 27.82
CA ASP A 963 -7.21 7.10 27.43
C ASP A 963 -7.68 8.35 26.66
N THR A 964 -6.78 9.30 26.45
CA THR A 964 -7.10 10.67 26.04
C THR A 964 -6.71 10.94 24.59
N SER A 965 -7.25 12.01 24.00
CA SER A 965 -6.81 12.44 22.66
C SER A 965 -5.33 12.85 22.61
N ALA A 966 -4.75 13.20 23.76
CA ALA A 966 -3.33 13.51 23.87
C ALA A 966 -2.44 12.27 23.69
N ASN A 967 -2.96 11.06 23.94
CA ASN A 967 -2.27 9.79 23.73
C ASN A 967 -2.76 9.07 22.46
N ASN A 968 -3.13 9.85 21.44
CA ASN A 968 -3.57 9.42 20.11
C ASN A 968 -4.94 8.75 20.02
N VAL A 969 -5.77 8.78 21.06
CA VAL A 969 -7.12 8.21 20.93
C VAL A 969 -7.94 9.05 19.94
N VAL A 970 -8.35 8.42 18.85
CA VAL A 970 -9.15 9.06 17.80
C VAL A 970 -10.63 8.99 18.17
N SER A 971 -11.22 10.16 18.43
CA SER A 971 -12.63 10.32 18.85
C SER A 971 -13.64 9.55 17.99
N ALA A 972 -13.45 9.52 16.67
CA ALA A 972 -14.37 8.87 15.75
C ALA A 972 -14.26 7.33 15.75
N GLN A 973 -13.18 6.79 16.33
CA GLN A 973 -12.85 5.37 16.39
C GLN A 973 -12.99 4.82 17.81
N ARG A 974 -13.27 5.71 18.77
CA ARG A 974 -13.62 5.34 20.14
C ARG A 974 -15.11 5.01 20.23
N ASP A 975 -15.42 3.75 20.47
CA ASP A 975 -16.78 3.26 20.63
C ASP A 975 -17.43 3.84 21.91
N SER A 976 -18.77 3.82 21.95
CA SER A 976 -19.53 4.26 23.12
C SER A 976 -19.39 3.27 24.28
N GLY A 977 -19.28 3.76 25.51
CA GLY A 977 -19.21 2.93 26.71
C GLY A 977 -18.36 3.58 27.81
N THR A 978 -18.47 3.05 29.02
CA THR A 978 -17.49 3.32 30.09
C THR A 978 -16.15 2.72 29.70
N GLY A 979 -15.06 3.37 30.07
CA GLY A 979 -13.72 2.80 30.01
C GLY A 979 -13.39 2.15 31.34
N ASP A 980 -13.11 0.87 31.32
CA ASP A 980 -12.87 0.01 32.46
C ASP A 980 -11.50 -0.70 32.36
N ILE A 981 -10.97 -1.14 33.51
CA ILE A 981 -9.86 -2.11 33.56
C ILE A 981 -10.36 -3.33 34.33
N LEU A 982 -10.52 -4.46 33.66
CA LEU A 982 -11.08 -5.68 34.25
C LEU A 982 -10.03 -6.80 34.30
N ALA A 983 -9.66 -7.24 35.50
CA ALA A 983 -8.68 -8.31 35.73
C ALA A 983 -8.95 -9.09 37.03
N ALA A 984 -10.21 -9.35 37.35
CA ALA A 984 -10.61 -10.01 38.60
C ALA A 984 -10.80 -11.53 38.46
N TYR A 985 -11.67 -11.96 37.56
CA TYR A 985 -11.97 -13.38 37.36
C TYR A 985 -11.99 -13.75 35.89
N GLU A 986 -11.64 -15.01 35.61
CA GLU A 986 -11.93 -15.59 34.31
C GLU A 986 -13.45 -15.68 34.09
N SER A 987 -13.86 -16.06 32.87
CA SER A 987 -15.28 -16.17 32.47
C SER A 987 -16.14 -17.12 33.31
N ASP A 988 -15.52 -17.96 34.15
CA ASP A 988 -16.22 -18.81 35.13
C ASP A 988 -16.69 -18.06 36.40
N GLY A 989 -16.24 -16.81 36.60
CA GLY A 989 -16.58 -15.96 37.74
C GLY A 989 -15.98 -16.41 39.08
N THR A 990 -15.04 -17.34 39.09
CA THR A 990 -14.44 -17.92 40.31
C THR A 990 -12.93 -18.06 40.28
N THR A 991 -12.32 -18.25 39.11
CA THR A 991 -10.87 -18.37 38.94
C THR A 991 -10.25 -16.98 38.92
N SER A 992 -9.48 -16.63 39.96
CA SER A 992 -8.85 -15.31 40.08
C SER A 992 -7.78 -15.11 39.00
N ILE A 993 -7.76 -13.93 38.40
CA ILE A 993 -6.73 -13.52 37.44
C ILE A 993 -5.55 -12.91 38.19
N SER A 994 -4.33 -13.32 37.83
CA SER A 994 -3.09 -12.78 38.39
C SER A 994 -2.35 -11.89 37.40
N LEU A 995 -1.94 -10.70 37.84
CA LEU A 995 -0.98 -9.83 37.14
C LEU A 995 0.36 -9.87 37.88
N SER A 996 1.39 -10.41 37.23
CA SER A 996 2.75 -10.46 37.77
C SER A 996 3.74 -9.75 36.83
N ALA A 997 4.54 -8.83 37.36
CA ALA A 997 5.54 -8.06 36.62
C ALA A 997 6.71 -7.60 37.52
N SER A 998 7.81 -7.11 36.95
CA SER A 998 8.86 -6.42 37.74
C SER A 998 8.34 -5.09 38.27
N ASP A 999 7.81 -4.27 37.37
CA ASP A 999 7.16 -2.99 37.65
C ASP A 999 5.75 -3.02 37.05
N LEU A 1000 4.73 -2.62 37.80
CA LEU A 1000 3.34 -2.65 37.36
C LEU A 1000 2.68 -1.27 37.49
N ASP A 1001 2.44 -0.61 36.37
CA ASP A 1001 1.76 0.68 36.32
C ASP A 1001 0.35 0.53 35.75
N ILE A 1002 -0.67 0.91 36.52
CA ILE A 1002 -2.08 0.87 36.11
C ILE A 1002 -2.67 2.27 36.19
N THR A 1003 -3.20 2.76 35.07
CA THR A 1003 -3.79 4.10 34.96
C THR A 1003 -5.18 4.06 34.31
N LEU A 1004 -6.19 4.58 35.01
CA LEU A 1004 -7.50 4.87 34.43
C LEU A 1004 -7.68 6.38 34.22
N ASN A 1005 -7.58 6.82 32.96
CA ASN A 1005 -7.65 8.22 32.55
C ASN A 1005 -9.09 8.73 32.41
N ASN A 1006 -9.29 10.05 32.39
CA ASN A 1006 -10.63 10.64 32.29
C ASN A 1006 -11.21 10.78 30.88
N GLY A 1007 -10.52 10.27 29.86
CA GLY A 1007 -10.92 10.43 28.45
C GLY A 1007 -10.97 11.89 27.98
N SER A 1008 -10.14 12.79 28.55
CA SER A 1008 -10.08 14.18 28.11
C SER A 1008 -9.84 14.30 26.60
N GLY A 1009 -10.62 15.15 25.93
CA GLY A 1009 -10.49 15.43 24.50
C GLY A 1009 -11.08 14.39 23.54
N VAL A 1010 -11.67 13.29 24.03
CA VAL A 1010 -12.36 12.29 23.22
C VAL A 1010 -13.88 12.28 23.40
N SER A 1011 -14.62 12.04 22.31
CA SER A 1011 -16.06 11.77 22.37
C SER A 1011 -16.33 10.41 23.01
N ASN A 1012 -17.53 10.24 23.59
CA ASN A 1012 -17.93 9.03 24.33
C ASN A 1012 -17.11 8.72 25.60
N ALA A 1013 -16.27 9.67 26.06
CA ALA A 1013 -15.54 9.54 27.29
C ALA A 1013 -16.49 9.39 28.49
N SER A 1014 -16.49 8.19 29.07
CA SER A 1014 -17.14 7.87 30.33
C SER A 1014 -16.19 6.95 31.08
N MET A 1015 -15.97 7.20 32.36
CA MET A 1015 -15.08 6.38 33.18
C MET A 1015 -15.89 5.33 33.93
N GLY A 1016 -15.39 4.10 33.92
CA GLY A 1016 -15.86 3.00 34.73
C GLY A 1016 -14.93 2.77 35.93
N ASN A 1017 -14.68 1.51 36.27
CA ASN A 1017 -13.91 1.09 37.42
C ASN A 1017 -12.63 0.35 37.02
N ILE A 1018 -11.71 0.27 37.97
CA ILE A 1018 -10.64 -0.73 37.95
C ILE A 1018 -11.10 -1.90 38.82
N GLU A 1019 -11.10 -3.13 38.29
CA GLU A 1019 -11.46 -4.35 39.01
C GLU A 1019 -10.29 -5.34 39.00
N LEU A 1020 -9.68 -5.62 40.17
CA LEU A 1020 -8.47 -6.45 40.30
C LEU A 1020 -8.66 -7.58 41.33
N ALA A 1021 -8.03 -8.73 41.09
CA ALA A 1021 -7.98 -9.84 42.05
C ALA A 1021 -6.58 -10.07 42.66
N THR A 1022 -5.62 -10.61 41.89
CA THR A 1022 -4.28 -10.96 42.39
C THR A 1022 -3.20 -10.16 41.68
N ILE A 1023 -2.37 -9.43 42.43
CA ILE A 1023 -1.28 -8.60 41.90
C ILE A 1023 0.05 -9.00 42.55
N THR A 1024 1.12 -9.12 41.76
CA THR A 1024 2.47 -9.42 42.25
C THR A 1024 3.50 -8.60 41.48
N ALA A 1025 4.06 -7.55 42.10
CA ALA A 1025 5.11 -6.73 41.49
C ALA A 1025 6.22 -6.33 42.47
N THR A 1026 7.38 -5.93 41.96
CA THR A 1026 8.47 -5.40 42.81
C THR A 1026 8.25 -3.92 43.11
N THR A 1027 7.81 -3.16 42.12
CA THR A 1027 7.39 -1.75 42.24
C THR A 1027 6.14 -1.53 41.38
N GLY A 1028 5.54 -0.35 41.45
CA GLY A 1028 4.43 0.01 40.57
C GLY A 1028 3.61 1.17 41.07
N THR A 1029 2.75 1.69 40.20
CA THR A 1029 1.79 2.75 40.52
C THR A 1029 0.36 2.35 40.15
N LEU A 1030 -0.59 2.79 40.98
CA LEU A 1030 -2.02 2.71 40.68
C LEU A 1030 -2.61 4.12 40.65
N GLN A 1031 -3.15 4.52 39.50
CA GLN A 1031 -3.69 5.84 39.24
C GLN A 1031 -5.10 5.72 38.65
N SER A 1032 -6.05 6.52 39.16
CA SER A 1032 -7.41 6.57 38.61
C SER A 1032 -8.00 7.96 38.79
N ALA A 1033 -8.56 8.52 37.71
CA ALA A 1033 -9.30 9.78 37.78
C ALA A 1033 -10.76 9.62 38.28
N ASN A 1034 -11.23 8.38 38.52
CA ASN A 1034 -12.57 8.07 39.06
C ASN A 1034 -12.53 7.62 40.53
N PHE A 1035 -11.39 7.83 41.21
CA PHE A 1035 -11.20 7.42 42.59
C PHE A 1035 -12.02 8.33 43.54
N SER A 1036 -12.96 7.76 44.31
CA SER A 1036 -13.69 8.52 45.35
C SER A 1036 -14.04 7.66 46.56
N GLY A 1037 -13.76 8.15 47.78
CA GLY A 1037 -14.08 7.48 49.04
C GLY A 1037 -15.27 8.14 49.75
N SER A 1038 -16.23 7.34 50.23
CA SER A 1038 -17.35 7.85 51.05
C SER A 1038 -17.97 6.80 51.97
N GLY A 1039 -18.66 7.24 53.02
CA GLY A 1039 -19.55 6.39 53.83
C GLY A 1039 -18.89 5.72 55.04
N ALA A 1040 -17.66 6.10 55.38
CA ALA A 1040 -17.05 5.70 56.64
C ALA A 1040 -17.62 6.54 57.80
N ALA A 1041 -18.18 5.90 58.82
CA ALA A 1041 -18.59 6.58 60.05
C ALA A 1041 -17.45 6.54 61.07
N VAL A 1042 -17.26 7.63 61.81
CA VAL A 1042 -16.32 7.67 62.95
C VAL A 1042 -17.10 7.42 64.24
N SER A 1043 -16.64 6.47 65.05
CA SER A 1043 -17.25 6.22 66.36
C SER A 1043 -16.96 7.36 67.33
N ASP A 1044 -17.97 7.76 68.11
CA ASP A 1044 -17.75 8.57 69.30
C ASP A 1044 -16.74 7.86 70.21
N LYS A 1045 -15.74 8.59 70.74
CA LYS A 1045 -14.73 8.02 71.64
C LYS A 1045 -14.67 8.74 72.98
N ALA A 1046 -14.18 8.03 73.99
CA ALA A 1046 -13.80 8.65 75.25
C ALA A 1046 -12.48 9.43 75.08
N HIS A 1047 -12.37 10.60 75.71
CA HIS A 1047 -11.14 11.39 75.69
C HIS A 1047 -9.99 10.61 76.33
N ASP A 1048 -8.98 10.30 75.54
CA ASP A 1048 -7.75 9.60 75.90
C ASP A 1048 -6.49 10.50 75.75
N GLY A 1049 -6.68 11.77 75.37
CA GLY A 1049 -5.59 12.71 75.09
C GLY A 1049 -4.95 12.56 73.70
N THR A 1050 -5.48 11.69 72.83
CA THR A 1050 -5.00 11.50 71.45
C THR A 1050 -6.02 11.99 70.41
N THR A 1051 -5.58 12.25 69.18
CA THR A 1051 -6.47 12.54 68.05
C THR A 1051 -6.95 11.28 67.32
N SER A 1052 -6.48 10.08 67.68
CA SER A 1052 -6.85 8.84 66.98
C SER A 1052 -8.34 8.52 67.10
N ALA A 1053 -9.01 8.24 65.99
CA ALA A 1053 -10.43 7.89 65.97
C ALA A 1053 -10.64 6.46 65.47
N THR A 1054 -11.71 5.81 65.94
CA THR A 1054 -12.05 4.45 65.50
C THR A 1054 -13.13 4.54 64.43
N VAL A 1055 -12.85 3.98 63.27
CA VAL A 1055 -13.82 3.88 62.18
C VAL A 1055 -14.87 2.82 62.53
N ALA A 1056 -16.15 3.21 62.53
CA ALA A 1056 -17.29 2.40 62.94
C ALA A 1056 -17.83 1.49 61.81
N THR A 1057 -17.65 1.92 60.56
CA THR A 1057 -18.06 1.19 59.35
C THR A 1057 -16.91 1.21 58.36
N THR A 1058 -16.64 0.11 57.67
CA THR A 1058 -15.78 0.15 56.48
C THR A 1058 -16.43 1.10 55.48
N GLY A 1059 -15.76 2.19 55.12
CA GLY A 1059 -16.22 3.07 54.04
C GLY A 1059 -16.18 2.34 52.70
N SER A 1060 -16.84 2.89 51.69
CA SER A 1060 -16.74 2.39 50.31
C SER A 1060 -15.85 3.29 49.48
N VAL A 1061 -15.06 2.70 48.58
CA VAL A 1061 -14.41 3.41 47.48
C VAL A 1061 -15.18 3.09 46.21
N SER A 1062 -15.51 4.13 45.44
CA SER A 1062 -16.07 4.05 44.09
C SER A 1062 -14.96 4.28 43.07
N GLY A 1063 -15.03 3.63 41.91
CA GLY A 1063 -13.99 3.66 40.87
C GLY A 1063 -12.90 2.60 41.00
N LEU A 1064 -12.83 1.89 42.13
CA LEU A 1064 -11.93 0.75 42.37
C LEU A 1064 -12.68 -0.35 43.11
N THR A 1065 -12.80 -1.52 42.45
CA THR A 1065 -13.38 -2.72 43.04
C THR A 1065 -12.24 -3.71 43.32
N LEU A 1066 -12.01 -3.99 44.59
CA LEU A 1066 -10.98 -4.92 45.04
C LEU A 1066 -11.60 -6.26 45.41
N VAL A 1067 -11.14 -7.35 44.80
CA VAL A 1067 -11.71 -8.67 45.06
C VAL A 1067 -10.67 -9.67 45.55
N GLY A 1068 -10.74 -10.04 46.83
CA GLY A 1068 -9.85 -11.05 47.42
C GLY A 1068 -9.43 -10.74 48.85
N SER A 1069 -8.63 -11.62 49.46
CA SER A 1069 -8.06 -11.42 50.81
C SER A 1069 -6.81 -10.54 50.82
N ASP A 1070 -6.26 -10.25 49.64
CA ASP A 1070 -4.87 -9.83 49.48
C ASP A 1070 -4.72 -8.33 49.18
N LEU A 1071 -5.80 -7.62 48.83
CA LEU A 1071 -5.85 -6.16 48.71
C LEU A 1071 -7.09 -5.64 49.46
N ALA A 1072 -6.89 -4.89 50.55
CA ALA A 1072 -7.94 -4.43 51.44
C ALA A 1072 -7.93 -2.90 51.58
N LEU A 1073 -9.11 -2.31 51.51
CA LEU A 1073 -9.31 -0.90 51.84
C LEU A 1073 -9.26 -0.73 53.37
N VAL A 1074 -8.28 0.03 53.86
CA VAL A 1074 -8.14 0.36 55.28
C VAL A 1074 -8.45 1.82 55.51
N ASN A 1075 -9.39 2.08 56.40
CA ASN A 1075 -9.75 3.43 56.81
C ASN A 1075 -9.01 3.77 58.10
N THR A 1076 -8.28 4.88 58.10
CA THR A 1076 -7.81 5.51 59.34
C THR A 1076 -8.59 6.78 59.58
N ALA A 1077 -8.84 7.13 60.85
CA ALA A 1077 -9.54 8.36 61.16
C ALA A 1077 -8.85 9.10 62.31
N ALA A 1078 -8.88 10.42 62.24
CA ALA A 1078 -8.35 11.30 63.28
C ALA A 1078 -9.28 12.49 63.54
N PHE A 1079 -9.54 12.79 64.81
CA PHE A 1079 -10.23 14.01 65.21
C PHE A 1079 -9.34 15.23 65.01
N THR A 1080 -9.93 16.36 64.61
CA THR A 1080 -9.26 17.66 64.45
C THR A 1080 -8.62 18.21 65.74
N SER A 1081 -9.05 17.72 66.91
CA SER A 1081 -8.48 18.11 68.21
C SER A 1081 -8.62 16.98 69.22
N ALA A 1082 -7.61 16.80 70.08
CA ALA A 1082 -7.68 15.87 71.22
C ALA A 1082 -8.55 16.39 72.38
N THR A 1083 -9.08 17.62 72.32
CA THR A 1083 -9.82 18.25 73.43
C THR A 1083 -11.25 17.71 73.59
N ILE A 1084 -11.72 17.60 74.84
CA ILE A 1084 -13.10 17.16 75.17
C ILE A 1084 -14.13 18.09 74.50
N GLY A 1085 -15.15 17.51 73.83
CA GLY A 1085 -16.27 18.26 73.25
C GLY A 1085 -17.15 17.41 72.32
N ALA A 1086 -18.36 17.88 72.04
CA ALA A 1086 -19.31 17.22 71.15
C ALA A 1086 -19.19 17.71 69.70
N ALA A 1087 -19.63 16.90 68.73
CA ALA A 1087 -19.65 17.21 67.30
C ALA A 1087 -18.30 17.72 66.75
N LYS A 1088 -17.23 16.99 67.03
CA LYS A 1088 -15.89 17.25 66.50
C LYS A 1088 -15.79 16.69 65.09
N ASP A 1089 -15.17 17.47 64.21
CA ASP A 1089 -14.79 16.97 62.89
C ASP A 1089 -13.67 15.95 63.05
N ALA A 1090 -13.81 14.84 62.36
CA ALA A 1090 -12.81 13.82 62.17
C ALA A 1090 -12.58 13.62 60.67
N THR A 1091 -11.31 13.56 60.31
CA THR A 1091 -10.84 13.27 58.95
C THR A 1091 -10.71 11.76 58.83
N VAL A 1092 -11.37 11.16 57.84
CA VAL A 1092 -11.15 9.77 57.43
C VAL A 1092 -10.26 9.77 56.20
N ASP A 1093 -9.11 9.10 56.32
CA ASP A 1093 -8.20 8.84 55.22
C ASP A 1093 -8.39 7.39 54.76
N TYR A 1094 -8.57 7.24 53.45
CA TYR A 1094 -8.70 5.95 52.78
C TYR A 1094 -7.31 5.50 52.31
N ASP A 1095 -6.80 4.42 52.89
CA ASP A 1095 -5.52 3.83 52.53
C ASP A 1095 -5.73 2.43 51.95
N LEU A 1096 -4.93 2.05 50.97
CA LEU A 1096 -4.96 0.71 50.41
C LEU A 1096 -3.88 -0.11 51.11
N SER A 1097 -4.26 -1.23 51.74
CA SER A 1097 -3.30 -2.10 52.41
C SER A 1097 -3.51 -3.55 51.99
N GLY A 1098 -2.43 -4.27 51.72
CA GLY A 1098 -2.50 -5.61 51.16
C GLY A 1098 -1.60 -5.73 49.94
N TYR A 1099 -0.91 -6.87 49.88
CA TYR A 1099 0.16 -7.34 48.99
C TYR A 1099 0.95 -6.34 48.15
N LEU A 1100 2.21 -6.22 48.54
CA LEU A 1100 3.37 -6.59 47.71
C LEU A 1100 4.43 -7.26 48.61
N SER A 1101 5.45 -7.90 48.02
CA SER A 1101 6.73 -8.18 48.69
C SER A 1101 7.57 -6.92 48.96
N SER A 1102 7.02 -5.74 48.65
CA SER A 1102 7.63 -4.39 48.59
C SER A 1102 6.52 -3.31 48.57
N THR A 1103 6.74 -2.09 48.09
CA THR A 1103 5.77 -0.96 48.18
C THR A 1103 5.21 -0.60 46.79
N MET A 1104 3.89 -0.42 46.66
CA MET A 1104 3.19 0.15 45.48
C MET A 1104 2.70 1.55 45.85
N ASP A 1105 2.90 2.53 44.97
CA ASP A 1105 2.46 3.90 45.22
C ASP A 1105 1.07 4.14 44.62
N VAL A 1106 0.11 4.57 45.44
CA VAL A 1106 -1.23 4.96 45.00
C VAL A 1106 -1.29 6.48 44.86
N THR A 1107 -1.60 6.98 43.67
CA THR A 1107 -1.66 8.43 43.40
C THR A 1107 -3.04 8.82 42.87
N ASP A 1108 -3.73 9.72 43.58
CA ASP A 1108 -4.93 10.38 43.10
C ASP A 1108 -4.55 11.66 42.34
N THR A 1109 -4.96 11.74 41.07
CA THR A 1109 -4.70 12.88 40.19
C THR A 1109 -5.83 13.92 40.19
N SER A 1110 -6.90 13.71 40.97
CA SER A 1110 -8.07 14.59 41.10
C SER A 1110 -7.80 15.92 41.82
N SER A 1111 -6.56 16.19 42.24
CA SER A 1111 -6.10 17.37 43.01
C SER A 1111 -6.67 17.52 44.43
N THR A 1112 -7.50 16.56 44.89
CA THR A 1112 -8.07 16.53 46.23
C THR A 1112 -7.62 15.24 46.90
N ALA A 1113 -6.85 15.31 47.99
CA ALA A 1113 -6.65 14.10 48.80
C ALA A 1113 -8.01 13.55 49.21
N ILE A 1114 -8.20 12.22 49.15
CA ILE A 1114 -9.46 11.59 49.55
C ILE A 1114 -9.58 11.63 51.07
N THR A 1115 -10.06 12.77 51.55
CA THR A 1115 -10.37 13.03 52.94
C THR A 1115 -11.87 13.26 53.04
N GLU A 1116 -12.55 12.37 53.74
CA GLU A 1116 -13.95 12.57 54.14
C GLU A 1116 -13.98 13.24 55.52
N ASN A 1117 -14.69 14.36 55.64
CA ASN A 1117 -14.91 15.01 56.93
C ASN A 1117 -16.22 14.50 57.54
N VAL A 1118 -16.13 13.86 58.70
CA VAL A 1118 -17.26 13.27 59.42
C VAL A 1118 -17.36 13.88 60.82
N THR A 1119 -18.57 14.08 61.32
CA THR A 1119 -18.80 14.67 62.65
C THR A 1119 -19.07 13.58 63.70
N ALA A 1120 -18.25 13.49 64.75
CA ALA A 1120 -18.40 12.56 65.89
C ALA A 1120 -18.02 13.22 67.24
N ALA A 1121 -18.46 12.68 68.38
CA ALA A 1121 -18.22 13.27 69.71
C ALA A 1121 -17.01 12.66 70.45
N ILE A 1122 -16.23 13.52 71.13
CA ILE A 1122 -15.24 13.10 72.14
C ILE A 1122 -15.85 13.32 73.53
N THR A 1123 -16.24 12.23 74.17
CA THR A 1123 -16.93 12.25 75.47
C THR A 1123 -15.95 12.11 76.64
N GLY A 1124 -16.18 12.85 77.73
CA GLY A 1124 -15.38 12.73 78.96
C GLY A 1124 -15.99 11.73 79.94
N THR A 1125 -15.16 10.92 80.62
CA THR A 1125 -15.63 10.07 81.73
C THR A 1125 -16.00 10.94 82.93
N SER A 1126 -17.25 10.86 83.39
CA SER A 1126 -17.72 11.54 84.59
C SER A 1126 -17.18 10.86 85.87
N SER A 1127 -16.47 11.61 86.70
CA SER A 1127 -16.31 11.32 88.13
C SER A 1127 -17.21 12.25 88.95
N SER A 1128 -17.99 11.68 89.84
CA SER A 1128 -19.09 12.29 90.60
C SER A 1128 -18.66 13.22 91.76
N SER A 1129 -19.30 14.39 91.78
CA SER A 1129 -19.93 15.12 92.91
C SER A 1129 -19.16 15.70 94.11
N SER A 1130 -19.44 17.01 94.33
CA SER A 1130 -19.55 17.78 95.61
C SER A 1130 -18.26 18.04 96.41
N SER A 1131 -18.03 19.19 97.06
CA SER A 1131 -18.91 20.16 97.72
C SER A 1131 -18.23 21.53 97.93
N ILE A 1132 -19.08 22.49 98.28
CA ILE A 1132 -18.93 23.92 98.61
C ILE A 1132 -17.99 24.20 99.82
N GLU A 1133 -17.13 25.23 99.75
CA GLU A 1133 -17.13 26.49 100.56
C GLU A 1133 -15.75 27.11 100.92
N ASN A 1134 -15.70 28.45 100.76
CA ASN A 1134 -15.01 29.52 101.53
C ASN A 1134 -13.53 29.92 101.36
N ASN A 1135 -13.40 31.18 100.87
CA ASN A 1135 -12.58 32.33 101.34
C ASN A 1135 -11.09 32.15 101.73
N ASN A 1136 -10.20 32.79 100.96
CA ASN A 1136 -9.52 34.06 101.31
C ASN A 1136 -8.56 34.47 100.15
N VAL A 1137 -8.70 35.67 99.60
CA VAL A 1137 -7.80 36.83 99.80
C VAL A 1137 -6.33 36.56 99.49
N GLU A 1138 -5.85 37.05 98.33
CA GLU A 1138 -4.88 38.15 98.31
C GLU A 1138 -4.81 38.82 96.93
N VAL A 1139 -4.71 40.15 96.96
CA VAL A 1139 -4.52 41.07 95.84
C VAL A 1139 -3.03 41.36 95.71
N THR A 1140 -2.52 41.48 94.49
CA THR A 1140 -1.51 42.47 94.01
C THR A 1140 -1.28 42.16 92.52
N SER A 1141 -1.68 42.95 91.52
CA SER A 1141 -1.46 44.35 91.14
C SER A 1141 -0.48 44.46 89.96
N ASN A 1142 -0.92 45.21 88.94
CA ASN A 1142 -0.17 45.85 87.83
C ASN A 1142 0.26 44.91 86.68
N ASP A 1143 0.08 45.21 85.40
CA ASP A 1143 -0.27 46.44 84.66
C ASP A 1143 -1.06 46.02 83.40
N GLN A 1144 -2.27 46.55 83.20
CA GLN A 1144 -2.59 47.67 82.29
C GLN A 1144 -2.54 47.34 80.79
N THR A 1145 -3.76 47.27 80.22
CA THR A 1145 -4.24 47.85 78.95
C THR A 1145 -3.44 47.54 77.68
N GLY A 1146 -3.96 46.85 76.66
CA GLY A 1146 -5.35 46.75 76.23
C GLY A 1146 -5.65 47.77 75.13
N ILE A 1147 -6.31 47.26 74.09
CA ILE A 1147 -7.26 47.93 73.18
C ILE A 1147 -6.72 48.28 71.78
N VAL A 1148 -7.13 47.41 70.83
CA VAL A 1148 -7.84 47.68 69.55
C VAL A 1148 -7.03 48.46 68.49
N GLU A 1149 -6.83 47.96 67.26
CA GLU A 1149 -7.78 48.04 66.14
C GLU A 1149 -7.07 47.62 64.82
N ASN A 1150 -7.83 46.93 63.96
CA ASN A 1150 -7.83 46.92 62.49
C ASN A 1150 -6.56 46.99 61.60
N MET A 1151 -6.51 46.03 60.67
CA MET A 1151 -6.34 46.12 59.20
C MET A 1151 -5.31 47.07 58.54
N ILE A 1152 -4.68 46.51 57.49
CA ILE A 1152 -3.97 47.11 56.32
C ILE A 1152 -2.45 47.32 56.44
N GLY A 1153 -1.72 46.78 55.45
CA GLY A 1153 -0.77 47.60 54.67
C GLY A 1153 0.73 47.30 54.78
N ASP A 1154 1.21 46.37 53.96
CA ASP A 1154 2.13 46.60 52.84
C ASP A 1154 3.40 47.51 52.95
N ILE A 1155 4.38 47.11 52.12
CA ILE A 1155 5.35 47.94 51.39
C ILE A 1155 6.72 48.23 52.04
N ASN A 1156 7.74 47.88 51.25
CA ASN A 1156 9.16 48.30 51.22
C ASN A 1156 10.15 47.64 52.19
N LYS A 1157 10.97 46.72 51.63
CA LYS A 1157 12.45 46.86 51.54
C LYS A 1157 13.12 45.63 50.89
N ILE A 1158 13.48 45.74 49.61
CA ILE A 1158 14.51 44.91 48.95
C ILE A 1158 15.33 45.81 48.03
N VAL A 1159 16.65 45.91 48.28
CA VAL A 1159 17.85 45.76 47.38
C VAL A 1159 19.12 46.00 48.26
N PRO A 1160 20.39 45.68 47.90
CA PRO A 1160 20.94 45.03 46.67
C PRO A 1160 22.18 44.06 46.85
N PHE A 1161 22.76 43.63 45.71
CA PHE A 1161 24.09 43.03 45.40
C PHE A 1161 24.23 41.49 45.47
N VAL A 1162 24.40 40.71 44.38
CA VAL A 1162 25.33 40.67 43.20
C VAL A 1162 26.67 39.96 43.49
N SER A 1163 26.95 38.88 42.74
CA SER A 1163 28.29 38.62 42.17
C SER A 1163 28.17 38.15 40.71
N VAL A 1164 28.95 38.80 39.86
CA VAL A 1164 29.13 38.63 38.40
C VAL A 1164 30.47 37.94 38.15
N ASP A 1165 30.55 37.14 37.08
CA ASP A 1165 31.62 37.13 36.04
C ASP A 1165 31.49 35.82 35.22
N ALA A 1166 31.71 35.72 33.90
CA ALA A 1166 31.90 36.61 32.74
C ALA A 1166 32.02 35.61 31.51
N ILE A 1167 31.63 35.83 30.25
CA ILE A 1167 32.24 36.67 29.18
C ILE A 1167 31.54 36.32 27.83
N VAL A 1168 31.09 37.36 27.09
CA VAL A 1168 31.13 37.65 25.61
C VAL A 1168 30.83 36.53 24.60
N GLY A 1169 30.04 36.63 23.51
CA GLY A 1169 29.35 37.66 22.68
C GLY A 1169 28.77 36.87 21.45
N SER A 1170 27.82 37.28 20.60
CA SER A 1170 27.46 38.56 20.02
C SER A 1170 26.12 38.48 19.24
N THR A 1171 25.36 39.58 19.25
CA THR A 1171 24.45 40.14 18.21
C THR A 1171 23.25 39.36 17.66
N MET A 1172 22.02 39.83 18.00
CA MET A 1172 20.94 40.09 17.03
C MET A 1172 20.06 41.27 17.49
N SER A 1173 19.56 42.01 16.51
CA SER A 1173 19.10 43.41 16.57
C SER A 1173 17.61 43.59 16.91
N LEU A 1174 17.32 44.75 17.52
CA LEU A 1174 16.03 45.46 17.70
C LEU A 1174 15.13 45.44 16.44
N GLN A 1175 13.79 45.57 16.49
CA GLN A 1175 13.04 46.68 17.11
C GLN A 1175 11.50 46.49 17.02
N LEU A 1176 10.78 46.67 18.16
CA LEU A 1176 9.52 47.45 18.43
C LEU A 1176 8.43 47.59 17.31
N ALA A 1177 7.11 47.61 17.51
CA ALA A 1177 6.19 47.60 18.67
C ALA A 1177 4.72 47.69 18.16
N ARG A 1178 3.75 47.52 19.08
CA ARG A 1178 2.45 48.25 19.17
C ARG A 1178 1.30 47.74 18.26
N GLU A 1179 0.03 47.59 18.64
CA GLU A 1179 -0.78 47.79 19.85
C GLU A 1179 -2.16 47.10 19.69
N ALA A 1180 -2.94 47.14 20.77
CA ALA A 1180 -4.24 46.53 20.97
C ALA A 1180 -5.46 47.19 20.27
N ASN A 1181 -6.55 46.40 20.22
CA ASN A 1181 -7.91 46.69 20.71
C ASN A 1181 -9.08 47.14 19.79
N ILE A 1182 -10.23 46.45 20.02
CA ILE A 1182 -11.65 46.87 19.98
C ILE A 1182 -12.50 46.62 18.71
N GLN A 1183 -13.69 46.04 18.97
CA GLN A 1183 -14.86 45.80 18.11
C GLN A 1183 -15.42 47.02 17.35
N SER A 1184 -15.92 46.79 16.13
CA SER A 1184 -17.28 47.16 15.69
C SER A 1184 -17.64 46.49 14.35
N ALA A 1185 -18.87 45.99 14.22
CA ALA A 1185 -19.46 45.33 13.04
C ALA A 1185 -19.86 46.32 11.91
N PRO A 1186 -20.65 45.91 10.88
CA PRO A 1186 -20.29 45.16 9.67
C PRO A 1186 -20.57 45.97 8.36
N ASN A 1187 -20.27 45.37 7.20
CA ASN A 1187 -20.98 45.45 5.90
C ASN A 1187 -20.12 45.75 4.66
N THR A 1188 -20.26 44.84 3.69
CA THR A 1188 -20.41 45.00 2.23
C THR A 1188 -19.32 45.65 1.37
N GLU A 1189 -19.05 44.91 0.30
CA GLU A 1189 -18.74 45.33 -1.07
C GLU A 1189 -17.34 45.89 -1.37
N GLY A 1190 -16.58 45.06 -2.11
CA GLY A 1190 -16.41 45.36 -3.52
C GLY A 1190 -15.10 46.03 -3.93
N LEU A 1191 -14.44 45.35 -4.85
CA LEU A 1191 -13.59 45.88 -5.93
C LEU A 1191 -12.13 46.21 -5.59
N GLY A 1192 -11.24 45.58 -6.37
CA GLY A 1192 -10.27 46.36 -7.16
C GLY A 1192 -8.79 46.14 -6.86
N ILE A 1193 -8.22 45.07 -7.44
CA ILE A 1193 -7.02 45.05 -8.29
C ILE A 1193 -5.98 46.19 -8.08
N GLN A 1194 -4.72 45.85 -7.74
CA GLN A 1194 -3.53 45.98 -8.62
C GLN A 1194 -2.20 45.83 -7.85
N SER A 1195 -1.38 44.90 -8.37
CA SER A 1195 0.08 44.88 -8.49
C SER A 1195 0.95 45.49 -7.38
N LEU A 1196 1.84 44.67 -6.82
CA LEU A 1196 3.21 44.50 -7.33
C LEU A 1196 3.81 43.20 -6.81
#